data_AF-A0AAU6T7J3-F1
#
_entry.id   AF-A0AAU6T7J3-F1
#
_cell.length_a   1.000
_cell.length_b   1.000
_cell.length_c   1.000
_cell.angle_alpha   90.00
_cell.angle_beta   90.00
_cell.angle_gamma   90.00
#
_symmetry.space_group_name_H-M   'P 1'
#
loop_
_entity.id
_entity.type
_entity.pdbx_description
1 polymer ?
#
loop_
_entity_poly.entity_id
_entity_poly.type
_entity_poly.pdbx_seq_one_letter_code
_entity_poly.pdbx_strand_id
1 'polypeptide(L)'
;MKPHKGFGLLEILITLVLLGVGVAGLVAMSRSLLNTSQDSRRYEVAMRLAESQLDAFRTFNGVVSAVSPLTAYNNITAGTSSATPADGGGTYALSWTVSNQYWNGSAWQTTIPVGYLYSYPGRKVVNVTVSWSDSVGQAHSLLLSGAVSPAESLTQNQFNGGLDTSREPPHVVYIPGVAPDVISIQIDQEGRKQETSKPLPTVTSKDGAVGKLVQFETVTYKPDNGGNTQQVLQDLASVSCSCSYGSSINAYLPGQATLTSSNLLYWNAGSQVIKQTGVLNSSVKDQPALCTSCCKDHFDGSGSSFDQFYSPLHTSRQRYSSSLSSVNSGNYVDACRFVRLDGYYRPLPDWNLIKVIVTSADFLAKAENQTSYQNYIKYVVTTYVTWQKNTLNWTSNPTATPPSIIEFADWLPTNAAAGGDTSTKITMNTGTAQLIARGIYVDVLSPDNLAKLDLTSQDLLARIPFQDINLTMLAEWSLVPLNGQLTGSTSDYVGVTNETVKTVVDLSNYYFGSYSRGYLSAKKSTKDASNVLQSASIKVTAYQGNSGITASLISPVDQSEAKSATMPVAIDTSSQTVPTLTVSGRIECLEQGNGQNSAPESCKANTFSGLTVTTTTTGATCRIDVPKTNNQPATYVCSAAQNSNLVVNLSYSAQGNKTYLLKPASLSIAMTPPASGQVITGPCALLVDNGVTNAANLTCTP
;
A
#
# COMPACT_ATOMS: atom_id res chain seq x y z
N MET A 1 80.26 34.34 53.50
CA MET A 1 79.89 32.92 53.39
C MET A 1 78.76 32.65 54.37
N LYS A 2 77.59 32.24 53.86
CA LYS A 2 76.33 32.04 54.61
C LYS A 2 76.31 30.68 55.30
N PRO A 3 75.95 30.59 56.59
CA PRO A 3 75.40 29.39 57.17
C PRO A 3 73.89 29.58 57.42
N HIS A 4 73.07 28.82 56.67
CA HIS A 4 71.67 28.59 57.00
C HIS A 4 71.62 27.79 58.31
N LYS A 5 70.95 28.32 59.35
CA LYS A 5 70.55 27.59 60.57
C LYS A 5 69.06 27.88 60.71
N GLY A 6 68.12 26.98 60.46
CA GLY A 6 68.07 25.53 60.63
C GLY A 6 66.70 25.35 61.28
N PHE A 7 65.68 25.05 60.47
CA PHE A 7 64.28 24.95 60.90
C PHE A 7 64.21 24.04 62.13
N GLY A 8 63.72 24.60 63.24
CA GLY A 8 63.80 23.97 64.56
C GLY A 8 62.96 22.71 64.62
N LEU A 9 63.47 21.69 65.31
CA LEU A 9 62.83 20.39 65.53
C LEU A 9 61.36 20.49 66.01
N LEU A 10 61.00 21.58 66.69
CA LEU A 10 59.64 21.91 67.12
C LEU A 10 58.67 22.11 65.94
N GLU A 11 59.10 22.76 64.86
CA GLU A 11 58.26 23.05 63.69
C GLU A 11 57.98 21.77 62.89
N ILE A 12 58.96 20.85 62.82
CA ILE A 12 58.79 19.51 62.26
C ILE A 12 57.81 18.68 63.11
N LEU A 13 57.87 18.79 64.44
CA LEU A 13 56.97 18.07 65.33
C LEU A 13 55.54 18.59 65.26
N ILE A 14 55.35 19.92 65.22
CA ILE A 14 54.03 20.54 65.04
C ILE A 14 53.44 20.18 63.66
N THR A 15 54.24 20.24 62.60
CA THR A 15 53.77 19.82 61.27
C THR A 15 53.42 18.34 61.22
N LEU A 16 54.19 17.44 61.85
CA LEU A 16 53.87 16.01 61.92
C LEU A 16 52.56 15.74 62.68
N VAL A 17 52.31 16.45 63.78
CA VAL A 17 51.06 16.33 64.55
C VAL A 17 49.88 16.86 63.74
N LEU A 18 50.02 18.02 63.08
CA LEU A 18 48.98 18.58 62.21
C LEU A 18 48.69 17.66 61.01
N LEU A 19 49.71 17.06 60.40
CA LEU A 19 49.56 16.05 59.34
C LEU A 19 48.87 14.78 59.86
N GLY A 20 49.24 14.32 61.06
CA GLY A 20 48.62 13.16 61.70
C GLY A 20 47.13 13.36 61.97
N VAL A 21 46.74 14.52 62.52
CA VAL A 21 45.33 14.88 62.74
C VAL A 21 44.59 15.09 61.40
N GLY A 22 45.24 15.73 60.42
CA GLY A 22 44.66 15.93 59.08
C GLY A 22 44.38 14.61 58.34
N VAL A 23 45.33 13.67 58.36
CA VAL A 23 45.16 12.34 57.75
C VAL A 23 44.12 11.52 58.50
N ALA A 24 44.11 11.55 59.84
CA ALA A 24 43.10 10.85 60.63
C ALA A 24 41.69 11.39 60.36
N GLY A 25 41.54 12.72 60.26
CA GLY A 25 40.29 13.38 59.88
C GLY A 25 39.82 12.99 58.47
N LEU A 26 40.74 12.94 57.50
CA LEU A 26 40.43 12.53 56.13
C LEU A 26 39.97 11.06 56.08
N VAL A 27 40.67 10.15 56.77
CA VAL A 27 40.30 8.72 56.82
C VAL A 27 38.93 8.54 57.51
N ALA A 28 38.65 9.26 58.58
CA ALA A 28 37.35 9.23 59.25
C ALA A 28 36.23 9.72 58.32
N MET A 29 36.45 10.81 57.58
CA MET A 29 35.51 11.33 56.60
C MET A 29 35.31 10.36 55.42
N SER A 30 36.38 9.81 54.86
CA SER A 30 36.32 8.82 53.77
C SER A 30 35.57 7.56 54.19
N ARG A 31 35.78 7.06 55.42
CA ARG A 31 35.03 5.94 55.98
C ARG A 31 33.55 6.27 56.14
N SER A 32 33.23 7.46 56.64
CA SER A 32 31.83 7.90 56.76
C SER A 32 31.14 7.97 55.39
N LEU A 33 31.80 8.53 54.37
CA LEU A 33 31.26 8.61 53.01
C LEU A 33 31.03 7.23 52.39
N LEU A 34 31.95 6.28 52.62
CA LEU A 34 31.80 4.90 52.14
C LEU A 34 30.63 4.18 52.82
N ASN A 35 30.47 4.33 54.14
CA ASN A 35 29.33 3.78 54.86
C ASN A 35 28.00 4.36 54.34
N THR A 36 27.90 5.68 54.20
CA THR A 36 26.69 6.33 53.64
C THR A 36 26.37 5.88 52.21
N SER A 37 27.41 5.70 51.38
CA SER A 37 27.24 5.19 50.01
C SER A 37 26.75 3.73 50.00
N GLN A 38 27.30 2.87 50.86
CA GLN A 38 26.84 1.50 51.00
C GLN A 38 25.40 1.44 51.52
N ASP A 39 25.05 2.27 52.50
CA ASP A 39 23.71 2.27 53.10
C ASP A 39 22.65 2.78 52.13
N SER A 40 22.99 3.78 51.30
CA SER A 40 22.13 4.26 50.21
C SER A 40 21.89 3.18 49.15
N ARG A 41 22.92 2.40 48.80
CA ARG A 41 22.77 1.25 47.91
C ARG A 41 21.88 0.17 48.53
N ARG A 42 22.01 -0.11 49.83
CA ARG A 42 21.14 -1.08 50.53
C ARG A 42 19.68 -0.64 50.53
N TYR A 43 19.43 0.65 50.68
CA TYR A 43 18.07 1.21 50.54
C TYR A 43 17.50 1.03 49.13
N GLU A 44 18.29 1.30 48.08
CA GLU A 44 17.88 1.09 46.68
C GLU A 44 17.52 -0.39 46.43
N VAL A 45 18.34 -1.31 46.93
CA VAL A 45 18.09 -2.75 46.85
C VAL A 45 16.81 -3.14 47.59
N ALA A 46 16.58 -2.61 48.79
CA ALA A 46 15.35 -2.87 49.54
C ALA A 46 14.10 -2.37 48.79
N MET A 47 14.15 -1.20 48.15
CA MET A 47 13.06 -0.68 47.32
C MET A 47 12.80 -1.59 46.12
N ARG A 48 13.83 -1.99 45.38
CA ARG A 48 13.68 -2.89 44.23
C ARG A 48 13.13 -4.25 44.62
N LEU A 49 13.53 -4.78 45.78
CA LEU A 49 12.97 -6.02 46.33
C LEU A 49 11.48 -5.87 46.68
N ALA A 50 11.09 -4.72 47.26
CA ALA A 50 9.70 -4.43 47.56
C ALA A 50 8.84 -4.30 46.27
N GLU A 51 9.35 -3.57 45.28
CA GLU A 51 8.72 -3.40 43.96
C GLU A 51 8.59 -4.72 43.21
N SER A 52 9.67 -5.50 43.15
CA SER A 52 9.68 -6.82 42.50
C SER A 52 8.67 -7.77 43.12
N GLN A 53 8.55 -7.78 44.45
CA GLN A 53 7.56 -8.60 45.15
C GLN A 53 6.12 -8.12 44.85
N LEU A 54 5.89 -6.80 44.79
CA LEU A 54 4.58 -6.24 44.44
C LEU A 54 4.19 -6.54 42.99
N ASP A 55 5.14 -6.44 42.06
CA ASP A 55 4.93 -6.77 40.65
C ASP A 55 4.70 -8.25 40.42
N ALA A 56 5.35 -9.14 41.18
CA ALA A 56 5.08 -10.58 41.15
C ALA A 56 3.60 -10.89 41.48
N PHE A 57 2.97 -10.09 42.35
CA PHE A 57 1.53 -10.22 42.63
C PHE A 57 0.63 -9.64 41.53
N ARG A 58 1.15 -8.75 40.67
CA ARG A 58 0.43 -8.25 39.50
C ARG A 58 0.49 -9.22 38.31
N THR A 59 1.49 -10.10 38.28
CA THR A 59 1.68 -11.10 37.22
C THR A 59 0.97 -12.44 37.50
N PHE A 60 -0.31 -12.41 37.84
CA PHE A 60 -1.12 -13.64 37.94
C PHE A 60 -1.64 -14.06 36.56
N ASN A 61 -1.81 -15.37 36.31
CA ASN A 61 -2.28 -15.91 35.02
C ASN A 61 -3.70 -16.51 35.08
N GLY A 62 -4.41 -16.28 36.17
CA GLY A 62 -5.80 -16.69 36.34
C GLY A 62 -6.40 -16.11 37.62
N VAL A 63 -7.73 -15.94 37.64
CA VAL A 63 -8.40 -15.26 38.77
C VAL A 63 -8.66 -16.23 39.92
N VAL A 64 -9.16 -17.42 39.64
CA VAL A 64 -9.55 -18.43 40.66
C VAL A 64 -8.60 -19.61 40.68
N SER A 65 -8.19 -20.10 39.51
CA SER A 65 -7.18 -21.15 39.34
C SER A 65 -6.09 -20.65 38.40
N ALA A 66 -4.86 -21.14 38.59
CA ALA A 66 -3.67 -20.74 37.85
C ALA A 66 -2.94 -21.96 37.30
N VAL A 67 -2.13 -21.73 36.26
CA VAL A 67 -1.19 -22.72 35.73
C VAL A 67 0.19 -22.44 36.31
N SER A 68 0.83 -23.47 36.88
CA SER A 68 2.22 -23.40 37.38
C SER A 68 3.17 -22.84 36.31
N PRO A 69 4.13 -21.96 36.65
CA PRO A 69 4.63 -21.62 38.00
C PRO A 69 3.96 -20.41 38.66
N LEU A 70 2.94 -19.80 38.04
CA LEU A 70 2.33 -18.56 38.54
C LEU A 70 1.17 -18.85 39.51
N THR A 71 0.87 -17.87 40.35
CA THR A 71 -0.20 -17.96 41.38
C THR A 71 -1.47 -17.29 40.87
N ALA A 72 -2.64 -17.88 41.17
CA ALA A 72 -3.93 -17.27 40.86
C ALA A 72 -4.15 -16.04 41.74
N TYR A 73 -4.84 -15.02 41.22
CA TYR A 73 -5.14 -13.80 41.97
C TYR A 73 -5.81 -14.11 43.33
N ASN A 74 -6.79 -15.02 43.35
CA ASN A 74 -7.50 -15.38 44.58
C ASN A 74 -6.56 -15.99 45.65
N ASN A 75 -5.48 -16.64 45.21
CA ASN A 75 -4.52 -17.33 46.05
C ASN A 75 -3.41 -16.42 46.57
N ILE A 76 -3.37 -15.14 46.16
CA ILE A 76 -2.47 -14.14 46.73
C ILE A 76 -2.85 -13.93 48.21
N THR A 77 -1.92 -14.28 49.09
CA THR A 77 -2.06 -14.32 50.55
C THR A 77 -0.82 -13.73 51.23
N ALA A 78 -0.94 -13.40 52.51
CA ALA A 78 0.16 -12.89 53.31
C ALA A 78 1.29 -13.92 53.44
N GLY A 79 2.52 -13.45 53.60
CA GLY A 79 3.68 -14.33 53.63
C GLY A 79 4.98 -13.60 53.99
N THR A 80 6.05 -14.39 54.03
CA THR A 80 7.41 -13.92 54.32
C THR A 80 8.40 -14.61 53.39
N SER A 81 9.48 -13.92 53.07
CA SER A 81 10.60 -14.45 52.29
C SER A 81 11.91 -13.79 52.73
N SER A 82 13.03 -14.28 52.22
CA SER A 82 14.34 -13.66 52.42
C SER A 82 15.08 -13.60 51.08
N ALA A 83 15.74 -12.49 50.80
CA ALA A 83 16.58 -12.33 49.62
C ALA A 83 18.01 -12.03 50.06
N THR A 84 18.98 -12.73 49.49
CA THR A 84 20.41 -12.43 49.66
C THR A 84 21.00 -12.15 48.27
N PRO A 85 21.00 -10.88 47.82
CA PRO A 85 21.53 -10.53 46.50
C PRO A 85 23.01 -10.92 46.37
N ALA A 86 23.41 -11.31 45.14
CA ALA A 86 24.75 -11.81 44.86
C ALA A 86 25.87 -10.76 44.99
N ASP A 87 25.54 -9.52 45.32
CA ASP A 87 26.47 -8.39 45.40
C ASP A 87 27.15 -8.23 46.76
N GLY A 88 26.94 -9.16 47.69
CA GLY A 88 27.55 -9.15 49.02
C GLY A 88 26.91 -8.16 50.01
N GLY A 89 25.75 -7.58 49.68
CA GLY A 89 25.08 -6.53 50.45
C GLY A 89 24.34 -6.95 51.73
N GLY A 90 24.41 -8.23 52.14
CA GLY A 90 23.69 -8.79 53.30
C GLY A 90 22.32 -9.39 52.95
N THR A 91 21.66 -9.98 53.94
CA THR A 91 20.33 -10.62 53.79
C THR A 91 19.21 -9.65 54.13
N TYR A 92 18.20 -9.58 53.26
CA TYR A 92 16.98 -8.80 53.42
C TYR A 92 15.83 -9.73 53.79
N ALA A 93 15.08 -9.36 54.83
CA ALA A 93 13.86 -10.05 55.21
C ALA A 93 12.65 -9.33 54.59
N LEU A 94 11.85 -10.05 53.81
CA LEU A 94 10.63 -9.54 53.20
C LEU A 94 9.43 -10.12 53.96
N SER A 95 8.45 -9.28 54.27
CA SER A 95 7.14 -9.69 54.75
C SER A 95 6.06 -8.92 54.02
N TRP A 96 4.92 -9.55 53.76
CA TRP A 96 3.80 -8.84 53.15
C TRP A 96 2.46 -9.24 53.75
N THR A 97 1.59 -8.26 53.90
CA THR A 97 0.20 -8.45 54.32
C THR A 97 -0.73 -8.23 53.15
N VAL A 98 -1.78 -9.03 53.05
CA VAL A 98 -2.80 -8.92 51.99
C VAL A 98 -4.15 -8.68 52.63
N SER A 99 -4.77 -7.54 52.30
CA SER A 99 -6.14 -7.20 52.72
C SER A 99 -7.09 -7.30 51.53
N ASN A 100 -8.04 -8.21 51.62
CA ASN A 100 -9.12 -8.31 50.64
C ASN A 100 -10.06 -7.10 50.77
N GLN A 101 -10.48 -6.54 49.63
CA GLN A 101 -11.45 -5.45 49.58
C GLN A 101 -12.50 -5.70 48.49
N TYR A 102 -13.73 -5.34 48.84
CA TYR A 102 -14.94 -5.55 48.04
C TYR A 102 -15.60 -4.20 47.79
N TRP A 103 -16.09 -3.99 46.57
CA TRP A 103 -16.82 -2.79 46.21
C TRP A 103 -18.29 -2.94 46.59
N ASN A 104 -18.84 -1.98 47.32
CA ASN A 104 -20.26 -1.98 47.74
C ASN A 104 -21.15 -1.09 46.86
N GLY A 105 -20.62 -0.53 45.76
CA GLY A 105 -21.29 0.47 44.92
C GLY A 105 -20.87 1.91 45.19
N SER A 106 -20.28 2.20 46.35
CA SER A 106 -19.90 3.56 46.77
C SER A 106 -18.50 3.67 47.38
N ALA A 107 -18.03 2.62 48.06
CA ALA A 107 -16.73 2.58 48.71
C ALA A 107 -16.17 1.14 48.72
N TRP A 108 -14.85 1.07 48.89
CA TRP A 108 -14.14 -0.18 49.15
C TRP A 108 -14.20 -0.53 50.63
N GLN A 109 -14.54 -1.78 50.95
CA GLN A 109 -14.63 -2.29 52.32
C GLN A 109 -13.98 -3.67 52.43
N THR A 110 -13.56 -4.05 53.64
CA THR A 110 -12.90 -5.35 53.91
C THR A 110 -13.87 -6.50 54.15
N THR A 111 -15.17 -6.20 54.32
CA THR A 111 -16.26 -7.17 54.48
C THR A 111 -17.01 -7.38 53.17
N ILE A 112 -17.45 -8.61 52.91
CA ILE A 112 -18.21 -8.96 51.71
C ILE A 112 -19.61 -8.31 51.76
N PRO A 113 -20.00 -7.45 50.80
CA PRO A 113 -21.35 -6.88 50.75
C PRO A 113 -22.42 -7.95 50.46
N VAL A 114 -23.65 -7.71 50.92
CA VAL A 114 -24.81 -8.55 50.60
C VAL A 114 -25.05 -8.53 49.09
N GLY A 115 -25.19 -9.71 48.48
CA GLY A 115 -25.41 -9.84 47.03
C GLY A 115 -24.14 -9.77 46.18
N TYR A 116 -22.95 -9.82 46.77
CA TYR A 116 -21.69 -9.87 46.02
C TYR A 116 -21.60 -11.18 45.20
N LEU A 117 -21.47 -11.03 43.87
CA LEU A 117 -21.62 -12.15 42.92
C LEU A 117 -20.33 -12.92 42.62
N TYR A 118 -19.17 -12.39 43.00
CA TYR A 118 -17.87 -13.01 42.70
C TYR A 118 -17.37 -13.84 43.88
N SER A 119 -16.69 -14.96 43.58
CA SER A 119 -16.05 -15.84 44.57
C SER A 119 -14.68 -15.32 45.07
N TYR A 120 -14.27 -14.13 44.63
CA TYR A 120 -12.96 -13.51 44.89
C TYR A 120 -13.13 -12.00 45.18
N PRO A 121 -12.21 -11.36 45.91
CA PRO A 121 -12.31 -9.92 46.22
C PRO A 121 -12.06 -9.03 45.00
N GLY A 122 -12.76 -7.89 44.93
CA GLY A 122 -12.64 -6.93 43.82
C GLY A 122 -11.27 -6.25 43.73
N ARG A 123 -10.59 -6.06 44.87
CA ARG A 123 -9.16 -5.72 44.92
C ARG A 123 -8.50 -6.29 46.16
N LYS A 124 -7.18 -6.47 46.12
CA LYS A 124 -6.33 -6.83 47.27
C LYS A 124 -5.33 -5.71 47.51
N VAL A 125 -5.32 -5.13 48.70
CA VAL A 125 -4.28 -4.18 49.12
C VAL A 125 -3.12 -4.99 49.71
N VAL A 126 -1.93 -4.80 49.16
CA VAL A 126 -0.71 -5.50 49.55
C VAL A 126 0.28 -4.49 50.12
N ASN A 127 0.74 -4.74 51.35
CA ASN A 127 1.79 -3.96 51.97
C ASN A 127 3.02 -4.83 52.10
N VAL A 128 4.09 -4.51 51.38
CA VAL A 128 5.38 -5.22 51.40
C VAL A 128 6.35 -4.47 52.30
N THR A 129 6.84 -5.13 53.33
CA THR A 129 7.88 -4.61 54.23
C THR A 129 9.19 -5.33 53.96
N VAL A 130 10.26 -4.57 53.72
CA VAL A 130 11.62 -5.11 53.54
C VAL A 130 12.49 -4.59 54.68
N SER A 131 13.11 -5.49 55.44
CA SER A 131 13.96 -5.15 56.59
C SER A 131 15.39 -5.63 56.37
N TRP A 132 16.38 -4.82 56.75
CA TRP A 132 17.81 -5.11 56.62
C TRP A 132 18.62 -4.45 57.73
N SER A 133 19.90 -4.78 57.84
CA SER A 133 20.84 -4.07 58.72
C SER A 133 21.80 -3.20 57.91
N ASP A 134 22.14 -2.01 58.41
CA ASP A 134 23.09 -1.09 57.76
C ASP A 134 24.57 -1.48 57.98
N SER A 135 25.47 -0.65 57.47
CA SER A 135 26.92 -0.85 57.53
C SER A 135 27.50 -0.88 58.95
N VAL A 136 26.73 -0.47 59.96
CA VAL A 136 27.09 -0.48 61.39
C VAL A 136 26.22 -1.42 62.24
N GLY A 137 25.36 -2.22 61.60
CA GLY A 137 24.55 -3.25 62.24
C GLY A 137 23.22 -2.77 62.83
N GLN A 138 22.78 -1.54 62.52
CA GLN A 138 21.46 -1.05 62.94
C GLN A 138 20.38 -1.58 62.00
N ALA A 139 19.22 -1.92 62.54
CA ALA A 139 18.09 -2.43 61.77
C ALA A 139 17.28 -1.30 61.12
N HIS A 140 16.94 -1.47 59.85
CA HIS A 140 16.12 -0.57 59.05
C HIS A 140 15.00 -1.35 58.36
N SER A 141 13.91 -0.67 58.03
CA SER A 141 12.80 -1.26 57.27
C SER A 141 12.14 -0.24 56.34
N LEU A 142 11.66 -0.71 55.20
CA LEU A 142 10.92 0.05 54.20
C LEU A 142 9.56 -0.61 53.97
N LEU A 143 8.49 0.18 53.91
CA LEU A 143 7.14 -0.26 53.59
C LEU A 143 6.71 0.28 52.22
N LEU A 144 6.32 -0.61 51.31
CA LEU A 144 5.71 -0.27 50.02
C LEU A 144 4.28 -0.82 49.97
N SER A 145 3.32 0.09 49.79
CA SER A 145 1.89 -0.25 49.67
C SER A 145 1.43 -0.20 48.22
N GLY A 146 0.70 -1.22 47.78
CA GLY A 146 0.08 -1.27 46.46
C GLY A 146 -1.25 -2.01 46.48
N ALA A 147 -1.95 -1.98 45.35
CA ALA A 147 -3.18 -2.75 45.16
C ALA A 147 -3.08 -3.60 43.88
N VAL A 148 -3.70 -4.78 43.94
CA VAL A 148 -3.83 -5.73 42.83
C VAL A 148 -5.31 -5.99 42.61
N SER A 149 -5.75 -6.00 41.35
CA SER A 149 -7.15 -6.24 40.96
C SER A 149 -7.18 -7.13 39.71
N PRO A 150 -8.15 -8.06 39.59
CA PRO A 150 -8.33 -8.89 38.40
C PRO A 150 -9.03 -8.13 37.26
N ALA A 151 -9.60 -6.97 37.54
CA ALA A 151 -10.18 -6.06 36.56
C ALA A 151 -9.46 -4.70 36.62
N GLU A 152 -9.34 -4.01 35.48
CA GLU A 152 -8.79 -2.65 35.46
C GLU A 152 -9.63 -1.74 36.38
N SER A 153 -8.97 -1.16 37.39
CA SER A 153 -9.61 -0.18 38.28
C SER A 153 -9.65 1.17 37.57
N LEU A 154 -10.68 1.39 36.76
CA LEU A 154 -10.90 2.68 36.10
C LEU A 154 -11.25 3.76 37.12
N THR A 155 -10.59 4.90 37.04
CA THR A 155 -10.90 6.07 37.89
C THR A 155 -12.16 6.77 37.39
N GLN A 156 -12.87 7.50 38.26
CA GLN A 156 -14.08 8.24 37.86
C GLN A 156 -13.81 9.29 36.76
N ASN A 157 -12.58 9.80 36.68
CA ASN A 157 -12.15 10.68 35.59
C ASN A 157 -12.06 9.97 34.23
N GLN A 158 -11.84 8.64 34.20
CA GLN A 158 -11.85 7.85 32.97
C GLN A 158 -13.27 7.52 32.49
N PHE A 159 -14.28 7.60 33.37
CA PHE A 159 -15.69 7.54 32.97
C PHE A 159 -16.19 8.88 32.40
N ASN A 160 -15.78 10.01 32.98
CA ASN A 160 -16.28 11.33 32.59
C ASN A 160 -15.42 12.09 31.56
N GLY A 161 -14.20 11.62 31.26
CA GLY A 161 -13.22 12.37 30.44
C GLY A 161 -12.73 11.67 29.17
N GLY A 162 -13.33 10.56 28.74
CA GLY A 162 -12.81 9.83 27.58
C GLY A 162 -13.77 8.91 26.82
N LEU A 163 -15.04 8.83 27.23
CA LEU A 163 -16.10 8.08 26.53
C LEU A 163 -17.10 8.98 25.79
N ASP A 164 -17.17 10.28 26.14
CA ASP A 164 -18.05 11.27 25.47
C ASP A 164 -17.33 12.06 24.37
N THR A 165 -15.99 12.06 24.37
CA THR A 165 -15.23 12.42 23.17
C THR A 165 -15.13 11.15 22.33
N SER A 166 -15.80 11.13 21.18
CA SER A 166 -15.52 10.16 20.12
C SER A 166 -13.99 10.04 19.97
N ARG A 167 -13.41 8.94 20.46
CA ARG A 167 -12.04 8.61 20.11
C ARG A 167 -12.07 8.34 18.62
N GLU A 168 -11.21 9.04 17.88
CA GLU A 168 -11.02 8.72 16.48
C GLU A 168 -10.59 7.25 16.41
N PRO A 169 -11.39 6.39 15.78
CA PRO A 169 -11.08 4.97 15.73
C PRO A 169 -9.71 4.79 15.07
N PRO A 170 -8.96 3.73 15.42
CA PRO A 170 -7.73 3.43 14.70
C PRO A 170 -8.06 3.28 13.22
N HIS A 171 -7.54 4.19 12.40
CA HIS A 171 -7.74 4.19 10.97
C HIS A 171 -6.39 3.94 10.30
N VAL A 172 -6.40 3.12 9.26
CA VAL A 172 -5.23 2.92 8.40
C VAL A 172 -5.27 4.03 7.36
N VAL A 173 -4.38 5.00 7.49
CA VAL A 173 -4.29 6.11 6.53
C VAL A 173 -3.93 5.56 5.15
N TYR A 174 -4.68 5.97 4.14
CA TYR A 174 -4.42 5.66 2.74
C TYR A 174 -4.02 6.90 1.95
N ILE A 175 -3.13 6.69 0.98
CA ILE A 175 -2.65 7.72 0.08
C ILE A 175 -3.15 7.36 -1.33
N PRO A 176 -4.15 8.07 -1.87
CA PRO A 176 -4.65 7.72 -3.18
C PRO A 176 -3.63 7.96 -4.31
N GLY A 177 -3.79 7.29 -5.44
CA GLY A 177 -2.98 7.50 -6.64
C GLY A 177 -3.44 8.69 -7.48
N VAL A 178 -2.53 9.24 -8.28
CA VAL A 178 -2.75 10.50 -9.04
C VAL A 178 -3.10 10.18 -10.49
N ALA A 179 -4.00 10.95 -11.08
CA ALA A 179 -4.30 10.87 -12.50
C ALA A 179 -3.11 11.38 -13.35
N PRO A 180 -2.91 10.91 -14.59
CA PRO A 180 -3.76 9.96 -15.32
C PRO A 180 -3.48 8.48 -15.01
N ASP A 181 -2.52 8.26 -14.12
CA ASP A 181 -1.95 6.96 -13.80
C ASP A 181 -2.91 6.06 -13.02
N VAL A 182 -3.49 6.60 -11.96
CA VAL A 182 -4.50 5.95 -11.11
C VAL A 182 -5.75 6.81 -11.15
N ILE A 183 -6.91 6.16 -11.35
CA ILE A 183 -8.22 6.81 -11.37
C ILE A 183 -9.05 6.18 -10.25
N SER A 184 -9.51 7.01 -9.33
CA SER A 184 -10.46 6.57 -8.29
C SER A 184 -11.89 6.54 -8.84
N ILE A 185 -12.69 5.58 -8.41
CA ILE A 185 -14.11 5.46 -8.75
C ILE A 185 -14.91 5.52 -7.45
N GLN A 186 -15.88 6.42 -7.35
CA GLN A 186 -16.81 6.41 -6.23
C GLN A 186 -17.77 5.22 -6.38
N ILE A 187 -17.83 4.36 -5.37
CA ILE A 187 -18.56 3.08 -5.45
C ILE A 187 -19.92 3.10 -4.73
N ASP A 188 -20.17 4.10 -3.87
CA ASP A 188 -21.39 4.19 -3.09
C ASP A 188 -21.77 5.63 -2.69
N GLN A 189 -22.92 5.78 -2.04
CA GLN A 189 -23.44 7.05 -1.52
C GLN A 189 -22.69 7.56 -0.29
N GLU A 190 -21.99 6.70 0.47
CA GLU A 190 -21.14 7.12 1.58
C GLU A 190 -19.86 7.84 1.13
N GLY A 191 -19.61 7.91 -0.19
CA GLY A 191 -18.45 8.56 -0.75
C GLY A 191 -17.19 7.70 -0.75
N ARG A 192 -17.31 6.39 -0.50
CA ARG A 192 -16.17 5.47 -0.63
C ARG A 192 -15.71 5.41 -2.07
N LYS A 193 -14.40 5.28 -2.21
CA LYS A 193 -13.71 5.22 -3.49
C LYS A 193 -12.92 3.94 -3.59
N GLN A 194 -12.89 3.38 -4.79
CA GLN A 194 -12.05 2.26 -5.17
C GLN A 194 -11.07 2.71 -6.25
N GLU A 195 -9.82 2.28 -6.17
CA GLU A 195 -8.83 2.49 -7.23
C GLU A 195 -7.88 1.31 -7.34
N THR A 196 -7.27 1.16 -8.51
CA THR A 196 -6.26 0.14 -8.78
C THR A 196 -4.92 0.81 -8.98
N SER A 197 -3.89 0.32 -8.29
CA SER A 197 -2.52 0.78 -8.49
C SER A 197 -1.98 0.34 -9.87
N LYS A 198 -0.82 0.87 -10.26
CA LYS A 198 -0.22 0.51 -11.55
C LYS A 198 0.25 -0.94 -11.53
N PRO A 199 -0.01 -1.74 -12.59
CA PRO A 199 0.52 -3.10 -12.66
C PRO A 199 2.04 -3.08 -12.79
N LEU A 200 2.73 -3.79 -11.93
CA LEU A 200 4.19 -3.92 -11.93
C LEU A 200 4.58 -5.28 -12.53
N PRO A 201 4.90 -5.35 -13.83
CA PRO A 201 5.39 -6.58 -14.43
C PRO A 201 6.84 -6.85 -14.02
N THR A 202 7.10 -8.11 -13.70
CA THR A 202 8.41 -8.70 -13.42
C THR A 202 8.57 -9.92 -14.31
N VAL A 203 9.68 -9.99 -15.05
CA VAL A 203 10.06 -11.15 -15.87
C VAL A 203 11.17 -11.89 -15.13
N THR A 204 10.91 -13.13 -14.71
CA THR A 204 11.89 -13.93 -13.95
C THR A 204 12.51 -15.06 -14.78
N SER A 205 11.82 -15.58 -15.80
CA SER A 205 12.40 -16.63 -16.65
C SER A 205 13.46 -16.07 -17.58
N LYS A 206 14.50 -16.87 -17.84
CA LYS A 206 15.63 -16.49 -18.73
C LYS A 206 15.24 -16.39 -20.21
N ASP A 207 14.17 -17.06 -20.63
CA ASP A 207 13.68 -17.05 -22.01
C ASP A 207 12.52 -16.04 -22.23
N GLY A 208 11.93 -15.50 -21.17
CA GLY A 208 10.85 -14.50 -21.21
C GLY A 208 9.52 -14.98 -21.80
N ALA A 209 9.40 -16.24 -22.23
CA ALA A 209 8.19 -16.77 -22.87
C ALA A 209 7.07 -16.99 -21.85
N VAL A 210 7.41 -17.59 -20.71
CA VAL A 210 6.57 -17.73 -19.51
C VAL A 210 7.29 -17.04 -18.33
N GLY A 211 6.83 -17.23 -17.10
CA GLY A 211 7.52 -16.75 -15.91
C GLY A 211 7.43 -15.24 -15.72
N LYS A 212 6.31 -14.64 -16.13
CA LYS A 212 5.98 -13.25 -15.81
C LYS A 212 5.09 -13.21 -14.58
N LEU A 213 5.33 -12.24 -13.70
CA LEU A 213 4.52 -11.91 -12.56
C LEU A 213 4.08 -10.45 -12.71
N VAL A 214 2.79 -10.19 -12.66
CA VAL A 214 2.21 -8.85 -12.66
C VAL A 214 1.49 -8.64 -11.35
N GLN A 215 1.93 -7.67 -10.57
CA GLN A 215 1.33 -7.35 -9.26
C GLN A 215 0.72 -5.95 -9.27
N PHE A 216 -0.41 -5.82 -8.60
CA PHE A 216 -1.07 -4.55 -8.31
C PHE A 216 -2.02 -4.75 -7.15
N GLU A 217 -2.51 -3.63 -6.64
CA GLU A 217 -3.41 -3.61 -5.49
C GLU A 217 -4.68 -2.86 -5.89
N THR A 218 -5.82 -3.38 -5.45
CA THR A 218 -7.08 -2.63 -5.48
C THR A 218 -7.40 -2.20 -4.06
N VAL A 219 -7.55 -0.89 -3.86
CA VAL A 219 -7.83 -0.32 -2.54
C VAL A 219 -9.20 0.34 -2.54
N THR A 220 -10.02 -0.02 -1.56
CA THR A 220 -11.23 0.72 -1.20
C THR A 220 -10.94 1.57 0.03
N TYR A 221 -11.20 2.87 -0.06
CA TYR A 221 -11.00 3.82 1.03
C TYR A 221 -12.19 4.76 1.17
N LYS A 222 -12.35 5.33 2.37
CA LYS A 222 -13.34 6.36 2.68
C LYS A 222 -12.63 7.70 2.88
N PRO A 223 -12.94 8.74 2.08
CA PRO A 223 -12.50 10.09 2.36
C PRO A 223 -13.25 10.66 3.58
N ASP A 224 -12.53 11.09 4.60
CA ASP A 224 -13.06 11.72 5.82
C ASP A 224 -12.31 13.05 6.11
N ASN A 225 -12.82 13.87 7.04
CA ASN A 225 -12.23 15.18 7.37
C ASN A 225 -10.75 15.10 7.84
N GLY A 226 -10.32 13.95 8.37
CA GLY A 226 -8.95 13.68 8.83
C GLY A 226 -8.01 13.10 7.76
N GLY A 227 -8.51 12.75 6.58
CA GLY A 227 -7.74 12.06 5.55
C GLY A 227 -8.51 10.91 4.90
N ASN A 228 -7.84 10.08 4.13
CA ASN A 228 -8.46 8.89 3.53
C ASN A 228 -8.20 7.68 4.43
N THR A 229 -9.26 6.96 4.79
CA THR A 229 -9.17 5.74 5.59
C THR A 229 -9.28 4.51 4.69
N GLN A 230 -8.25 3.66 4.67
CA GLN A 230 -8.31 2.37 4.00
C GLN A 230 -9.38 1.48 4.66
N GLN A 231 -10.26 0.89 3.86
CA GLN A 231 -11.30 -0.04 4.31
C GLN A 231 -10.98 -1.47 3.87
N VAL A 232 -10.57 -1.65 2.62
CA VAL A 232 -10.24 -2.96 2.03
C VAL A 232 -9.02 -2.82 1.13
N LEU A 233 -8.07 -3.74 1.28
CA LEU A 233 -6.93 -3.92 0.38
C LEU A 233 -7.02 -5.29 -0.27
N GLN A 234 -6.97 -5.34 -1.60
CA GLN A 234 -6.85 -6.55 -2.38
C GLN A 234 -5.48 -6.56 -3.06
N ASP A 235 -4.52 -7.27 -2.47
CA ASP A 235 -3.20 -7.54 -3.06
C ASP A 235 -3.34 -8.64 -4.12
N LEU A 236 -3.24 -8.26 -5.39
CA LEU A 236 -3.53 -9.08 -6.56
C LEU A 236 -2.23 -9.41 -7.32
N ALA A 237 -2.15 -10.65 -7.79
CA ALA A 237 -1.04 -11.11 -8.61
C ALA A 237 -1.55 -11.95 -9.77
N SER A 238 -0.96 -11.78 -10.95
CA SER A 238 -1.15 -12.66 -12.09
C SER A 238 0.18 -13.22 -12.56
N VAL A 239 0.23 -14.53 -12.81
CA VAL A 239 1.45 -15.22 -13.24
C VAL A 239 1.24 -16.01 -14.51
N SER A 240 2.26 -16.06 -15.36
CA SER A 240 2.35 -16.98 -16.49
C SER A 240 3.36 -18.08 -16.16
N CYS A 241 2.99 -19.34 -16.40
CA CYS A 241 3.69 -20.50 -15.89
C CYS A 241 3.81 -21.58 -16.95
N SER A 242 4.91 -22.33 -16.92
CA SER A 242 5.04 -23.62 -17.60
C SER A 242 4.83 -24.73 -16.58
N CYS A 243 3.87 -25.58 -16.88
CA CYS A 243 3.40 -26.67 -16.05
C CYS A 243 3.52 -28.01 -16.79
N SER A 244 3.48 -29.09 -16.03
CA SER A 244 3.34 -30.46 -16.51
C SER A 244 2.12 -31.08 -15.87
N TYR A 245 1.35 -31.88 -16.61
CA TYR A 245 0.20 -32.60 -16.05
C TYR A 245 0.66 -33.48 -14.87
N GLY A 246 -0.07 -33.38 -13.77
CA GLY A 246 0.18 -34.11 -12.52
C GLY A 246 -0.85 -35.20 -12.26
N SER A 247 -0.99 -35.59 -11.00
CA SER A 247 -2.01 -36.54 -10.54
C SER A 247 -3.23 -35.82 -9.97
N SER A 248 -4.29 -36.57 -9.68
CA SER A 248 -5.43 -36.04 -8.94
C SER A 248 -5.13 -35.98 -7.44
N ILE A 249 -5.05 -34.77 -6.89
CA ILE A 249 -4.76 -34.52 -5.47
C ILE A 249 -5.68 -33.43 -4.92
N ASN A 250 -5.61 -33.20 -3.60
CA ASN A 250 -6.36 -32.14 -2.96
C ASN A 250 -5.81 -30.75 -3.37
N ALA A 251 -6.66 -29.92 -3.99
CA ALA A 251 -6.32 -28.62 -4.54
C ALA A 251 -7.49 -27.64 -4.42
N TYR A 252 -7.21 -26.34 -4.42
CA TYR A 252 -8.22 -25.29 -4.23
C TYR A 252 -9.06 -25.08 -5.48
N LEU A 253 -10.38 -25.00 -5.30
CA LEU A 253 -11.31 -24.37 -6.24
C LEU A 253 -11.10 -22.83 -6.27
N PRO A 254 -11.60 -22.12 -7.30
CA PRO A 254 -11.51 -20.67 -7.36
C PRO A 254 -12.13 -19.99 -6.13
N GLY A 255 -11.44 -18.96 -5.63
CA GLY A 255 -11.99 -18.08 -4.60
C GLY A 255 -13.31 -17.43 -5.01
N GLN A 256 -14.16 -17.13 -4.03
CA GLN A 256 -15.49 -16.60 -4.27
C GLN A 256 -15.65 -15.22 -3.64
N ALA A 257 -16.23 -14.30 -4.41
CA ALA A 257 -16.57 -12.97 -3.91
C ALA A 257 -17.72 -13.06 -2.91
N THR A 258 -17.60 -12.32 -1.81
CA THR A 258 -18.58 -12.30 -0.72
C THR A 258 -19.25 -10.94 -0.66
N LEU A 259 -20.58 -10.95 -0.82
CA LEU A 259 -21.42 -9.77 -0.64
C LEU A 259 -21.64 -9.53 0.85
N THR A 260 -21.17 -8.39 1.36
CA THR A 260 -21.42 -7.98 2.74
C THR A 260 -22.57 -6.96 2.82
N SER A 261 -23.13 -6.81 4.02
CA SER A 261 -24.12 -5.75 4.29
C SER A 261 -23.50 -4.35 4.33
N SER A 262 -22.18 -4.25 4.56
CA SER A 262 -21.46 -2.99 4.69
C SER A 262 -21.03 -2.38 3.36
N ASN A 263 -21.47 -2.88 2.20
CA ASN A 263 -20.99 -2.46 0.87
C ASN A 263 -19.44 -2.53 0.75
N LEU A 264 -18.82 -3.53 1.40
CA LEU A 264 -17.41 -3.86 1.22
C LEU A 264 -17.29 -5.23 0.56
N LEU A 265 -16.36 -5.34 -0.39
CA LEU A 265 -16.17 -6.55 -1.17
C LEU A 265 -14.97 -7.34 -0.66
N TYR A 266 -15.22 -8.57 -0.21
CA TYR A 266 -14.19 -9.49 0.25
C TYR A 266 -14.16 -10.77 -0.59
N TRP A 267 -13.06 -11.49 -0.51
CA TRP A 267 -12.87 -12.79 -1.15
C TRP A 267 -12.68 -13.86 -0.10
N ASN A 268 -13.32 -15.01 -0.31
CA ASN A 268 -13.05 -16.23 0.44
C ASN A 268 -12.25 -17.20 -0.43
N ALA A 269 -11.35 -17.96 0.19
CA ALA A 269 -10.71 -19.07 -0.49
C ALA A 269 -11.75 -20.09 -0.95
N GLY A 270 -11.56 -20.67 -2.14
CA GLY A 270 -12.39 -21.78 -2.59
C GLY A 270 -12.21 -23.01 -1.69
N SER A 271 -13.14 -23.95 -1.76
CA SER A 271 -13.00 -25.23 -1.05
C SER A 271 -11.87 -26.06 -1.67
N GLN A 272 -11.32 -26.99 -0.89
CA GLN A 272 -10.37 -27.96 -1.41
C GLN A 272 -11.08 -29.24 -1.83
N VAL A 273 -10.78 -29.73 -3.02
CA VAL A 273 -11.34 -30.95 -3.58
C VAL A 273 -10.24 -31.80 -4.22
N ILE A 274 -10.48 -33.10 -4.34
CA ILE A 274 -9.63 -33.98 -5.14
C ILE A 274 -9.98 -33.77 -6.61
N LYS A 275 -9.05 -33.22 -7.38
CA LYS A 275 -9.19 -32.98 -8.83
C LYS A 275 -7.86 -33.16 -9.53
N GLN A 276 -7.89 -33.26 -10.87
CA GLN A 276 -6.68 -33.24 -11.69
C GLN A 276 -5.85 -31.99 -11.35
N THR A 277 -4.54 -32.15 -11.21
CA THR A 277 -3.63 -31.03 -10.96
C THR A 277 -2.46 -31.04 -11.93
N GLY A 278 -1.64 -30.00 -11.88
CA GLY A 278 -0.35 -29.93 -12.54
C GLY A 278 0.77 -29.75 -11.52
N VAL A 279 1.99 -29.91 -12.01
CA VAL A 279 3.22 -29.59 -11.29
C VAL A 279 4.03 -28.60 -12.11
N LEU A 280 4.92 -27.86 -11.46
CA LEU A 280 5.81 -26.94 -12.15
C LEU A 280 6.69 -27.71 -13.14
N ASN A 281 6.78 -27.25 -14.40
CA ASN A 281 7.68 -27.86 -15.38
C ASN A 281 9.14 -27.58 -15.00
N SER A 282 9.87 -28.60 -14.56
CA SER A 282 11.25 -28.50 -14.09
C SER A 282 12.27 -28.12 -15.16
N SER A 283 11.90 -28.20 -16.43
CA SER A 283 12.75 -27.81 -17.57
C SER A 283 12.86 -26.29 -17.73
N VAL A 284 11.88 -25.53 -17.24
CA VAL A 284 11.92 -24.06 -17.24
C VAL A 284 12.38 -23.59 -15.86
N LYS A 285 13.56 -22.94 -15.83
CA LYS A 285 14.15 -22.41 -14.60
C LYS A 285 13.64 -21.00 -14.29
N ASP A 286 13.77 -20.61 -13.02
CA ASP A 286 13.55 -19.24 -12.55
C ASP A 286 12.11 -18.72 -12.78
N GLN A 287 11.10 -19.58 -12.65
CA GLN A 287 9.69 -19.20 -12.70
C GLN A 287 9.23 -18.55 -11.36
N PRO A 288 8.20 -17.68 -11.37
CA PRO A 288 7.65 -17.09 -10.14
C PRO A 288 7.22 -18.16 -9.13
N ALA A 289 7.41 -17.91 -7.83
CA ALA A 289 7.04 -18.85 -6.77
C ALA A 289 5.56 -19.25 -6.80
N LEU A 290 4.69 -18.35 -7.24
CA LEU A 290 3.25 -18.63 -7.41
C LEU A 290 2.94 -19.65 -8.50
N CYS A 291 3.89 -19.97 -9.39
CA CYS A 291 3.66 -20.97 -10.43
C CYS A 291 3.44 -22.38 -9.88
N THR A 292 4.01 -22.71 -8.72
CA THR A 292 3.71 -23.99 -8.06
C THR A 292 2.23 -24.08 -7.68
N SER A 293 1.67 -23.03 -7.09
CA SER A 293 0.23 -22.96 -6.77
C SER A 293 -0.63 -22.87 -8.04
N CYS A 294 -0.18 -22.12 -9.05
CA CYS A 294 -0.89 -22.01 -10.33
C CYS A 294 -1.04 -23.39 -10.99
N CYS A 295 0.07 -24.10 -11.21
CA CYS A 295 0.03 -25.44 -11.82
C CYS A 295 -0.81 -26.41 -10.98
N LYS A 296 -0.72 -26.35 -9.64
CA LYS A 296 -1.44 -27.24 -8.74
C LYS A 296 -2.95 -26.97 -8.73
N ASP A 297 -3.36 -25.72 -8.52
CA ASP A 297 -4.74 -25.39 -8.15
C ASP A 297 -5.63 -25.07 -9.35
N HIS A 298 -5.06 -24.61 -10.47
CA HIS A 298 -5.81 -23.96 -11.56
C HIS A 298 -6.47 -24.91 -12.56
N PHE A 299 -6.88 -26.11 -12.14
CA PHE A 299 -7.79 -26.96 -12.91
C PHE A 299 -9.22 -26.79 -12.40
N ASP A 300 -10.21 -26.95 -13.27
CA ASP A 300 -11.60 -26.96 -12.82
C ASP A 300 -11.90 -28.21 -11.98
N GLY A 301 -12.93 -28.11 -11.14
CA GLY A 301 -13.45 -29.23 -10.36
C GLY A 301 -14.27 -30.20 -11.22
N SER A 302 -14.78 -31.27 -10.60
CA SER A 302 -15.54 -32.32 -11.28
C SER A 302 -17.06 -32.11 -11.27
N GLY A 303 -17.55 -31.11 -10.55
CA GLY A 303 -18.98 -30.78 -10.49
C GLY A 303 -19.46 -29.85 -11.61
N SER A 304 -20.75 -29.51 -11.60
CA SER A 304 -21.37 -28.55 -12.52
C SER A 304 -21.75 -27.22 -11.86
N SER A 305 -21.49 -27.06 -10.57
CA SER A 305 -21.77 -25.83 -9.83
C SER A 305 -20.78 -24.72 -10.18
N PHE A 306 -21.20 -23.46 -9.99
CA PHE A 306 -20.44 -22.27 -10.36
C PHE A 306 -19.03 -22.22 -9.78
N ASP A 307 -18.90 -22.63 -8.51
CA ASP A 307 -17.64 -22.64 -7.75
C ASP A 307 -16.61 -23.65 -8.28
N GLN A 308 -16.97 -24.52 -9.23
CA GLN A 308 -16.06 -25.51 -9.79
C GLN A 308 -15.14 -24.92 -10.87
N PHE A 309 -15.47 -23.75 -11.44
CA PHE A 309 -14.85 -23.26 -12.67
C PHE A 309 -14.06 -21.98 -12.47
N TYR A 310 -12.77 -21.99 -12.83
CA TYR A 310 -11.93 -20.79 -12.84
C TYR A 310 -12.34 -19.81 -13.94
N SER A 311 -12.87 -20.31 -15.04
CA SER A 311 -13.49 -19.49 -16.08
C SER A 311 -14.96 -19.91 -16.24
N PRO A 312 -15.90 -19.29 -15.49
CA PRO A 312 -17.30 -19.69 -15.52
C PRO A 312 -17.98 -19.55 -16.89
N LEU A 313 -17.43 -18.74 -17.80
CA LEU A 313 -17.92 -18.61 -19.17
C LEU A 313 -17.27 -19.63 -20.13
N HIS A 314 -16.18 -20.28 -19.72
CA HIS A 314 -15.39 -21.22 -20.52
C HIS A 314 -15.04 -22.48 -19.71
N THR A 315 -16.08 -23.20 -19.27
CA THR A 315 -16.01 -24.36 -18.36
C THR A 315 -15.30 -25.60 -18.92
N SER A 316 -15.05 -25.65 -20.22
CA SER A 316 -14.34 -26.74 -20.92
C SER A 316 -12.95 -26.27 -21.35
N ARG A 317 -12.21 -25.67 -20.42
CA ARG A 317 -10.95 -25.01 -20.73
C ARG A 317 -9.92 -25.99 -21.27
N GLN A 318 -9.44 -25.71 -22.48
CA GLN A 318 -8.32 -26.43 -23.07
C GLN A 318 -6.99 -25.95 -22.46
N ARG A 319 -6.01 -26.86 -22.39
CA ARG A 319 -4.62 -26.52 -22.11
C ARG A 319 -3.85 -26.43 -23.40
N TYR A 320 -2.84 -25.58 -23.41
CA TYR A 320 -2.03 -25.34 -24.59
C TYR A 320 -0.56 -25.60 -24.29
N SER A 321 0.16 -26.16 -25.25
CA SER A 321 1.63 -26.23 -25.22
C SER A 321 2.25 -24.84 -25.40
N SER A 322 3.57 -24.73 -25.30
CA SER A 322 4.28 -23.47 -25.60
C SER A 322 4.16 -23.02 -27.06
N SER A 323 3.77 -23.92 -27.98
CA SER A 323 3.43 -23.57 -29.37
C SER A 323 1.95 -23.25 -29.58
N LEU A 324 1.19 -23.06 -28.48
CA LEU A 324 -0.24 -22.75 -28.49
C LEU A 324 -1.12 -23.82 -29.17
N SER A 325 -0.66 -25.07 -29.20
CA SER A 325 -1.46 -26.21 -29.65
C SER A 325 -2.14 -26.87 -28.45
N SER A 326 -3.40 -27.29 -28.63
CA SER A 326 -4.18 -27.95 -27.57
C SER A 326 -3.52 -29.26 -27.13
N VAL A 327 -3.43 -29.47 -25.83
CA VAL A 327 -2.83 -30.66 -25.21
C VAL A 327 -3.69 -31.15 -24.05
N ASN A 328 -3.66 -32.46 -23.80
CA ASN A 328 -4.37 -33.12 -22.69
C ASN A 328 -3.44 -33.92 -21.77
N SER A 329 -2.13 -33.88 -22.04
CA SER A 329 -1.07 -34.56 -21.29
C SER A 329 0.27 -33.85 -21.55
N GLY A 330 1.29 -34.18 -20.76
CA GLY A 330 2.64 -33.61 -20.95
C GLY A 330 2.76 -32.18 -20.43
N ASN A 331 3.50 -31.33 -21.15
CA ASN A 331 3.77 -29.96 -20.75
C ASN A 331 2.75 -28.98 -21.36
N TYR A 332 2.30 -28.04 -20.55
CA TYR A 332 1.39 -26.97 -20.96
C TYR A 332 1.81 -25.64 -20.34
N VAL A 333 1.26 -24.55 -20.88
CA VAL A 333 1.38 -23.21 -20.32
C VAL A 333 0.06 -22.80 -19.69
N ASP A 334 0.14 -22.04 -18.60
CA ASP A 334 -1.03 -21.58 -17.89
C ASP A 334 -0.80 -20.19 -17.30
N ALA A 335 -1.90 -19.46 -17.09
CA ALA A 335 -1.86 -18.18 -16.43
C ALA A 335 -2.96 -18.11 -15.37
N CYS A 336 -2.59 -17.66 -14.17
CA CYS A 336 -3.45 -17.68 -13.00
C CYS A 336 -3.54 -16.30 -12.36
N ARG A 337 -4.72 -15.95 -11.83
CA ARG A 337 -4.96 -14.79 -10.96
C ARG A 337 -4.99 -15.24 -9.51
N PHE A 338 -4.41 -14.43 -8.63
CA PHE A 338 -4.37 -14.65 -7.20
C PHE A 338 -4.76 -13.39 -6.44
N VAL A 339 -5.28 -13.58 -5.22
CA VAL A 339 -5.40 -12.53 -4.20
C VAL A 339 -4.81 -13.04 -2.89
N ARG A 340 -4.19 -12.17 -2.09
CA ARG A 340 -3.68 -12.54 -0.77
C ARG A 340 -4.83 -12.66 0.25
N LEU A 341 -5.05 -13.87 0.77
CA LEU A 341 -6.01 -14.18 1.84
C LEU A 341 -5.29 -14.89 2.98
N ASP A 342 -5.49 -14.41 4.22
CA ASP A 342 -4.87 -14.97 5.44
C ASP A 342 -3.35 -15.15 5.35
N GLY A 343 -2.67 -14.21 4.68
CA GLY A 343 -1.21 -14.22 4.48
C GLY A 343 -0.72 -15.04 3.28
N TYR A 344 -1.59 -15.78 2.59
CA TYR A 344 -1.24 -16.62 1.45
C TYR A 344 -1.95 -16.17 0.17
N TYR A 345 -1.28 -16.22 -0.98
CA TYR A 345 -1.96 -16.03 -2.26
C TYR A 345 -2.86 -17.24 -2.55
N ARG A 346 -4.15 -16.97 -2.80
CA ARG A 346 -5.16 -17.95 -3.17
C ARG A 346 -5.66 -17.68 -4.58
N PRO A 347 -5.90 -18.73 -5.38
CA PRO A 347 -6.27 -18.57 -6.77
C PRO A 347 -7.70 -18.04 -6.88
N LEU A 348 -7.91 -17.11 -7.81
CA LEU A 348 -9.20 -16.50 -8.11
C LEU A 348 -9.69 -16.93 -9.50
N PRO A 349 -11.00 -16.73 -9.79
CA PRO A 349 -11.50 -16.79 -11.15
C PRO A 349 -10.69 -15.91 -12.10
N ASP A 350 -10.62 -16.35 -13.35
CA ASP A 350 -9.91 -15.67 -14.41
C ASP A 350 -10.42 -14.25 -14.63
N TRP A 351 -9.50 -13.38 -15.03
CA TRP A 351 -9.84 -12.02 -15.44
C TRP A 351 -10.84 -12.02 -16.60
N ASN A 352 -11.93 -11.26 -16.44
CA ASN A 352 -12.94 -11.11 -17.48
C ASN A 352 -12.95 -9.67 -18.02
N LEU A 353 -12.33 -9.46 -19.20
CA LEU A 353 -12.17 -8.15 -19.81
C LEU A 353 -13.43 -7.75 -20.58
N ILE A 354 -14.05 -6.64 -20.17
CA ILE A 354 -15.28 -6.15 -20.80
C ILE A 354 -14.97 -5.10 -21.86
N LYS A 355 -14.10 -4.14 -21.53
CA LYS A 355 -13.71 -3.04 -22.42
C LYS A 355 -12.25 -2.65 -22.27
N VAL A 356 -11.65 -2.23 -23.37
CA VAL A 356 -10.37 -1.51 -23.39
C VAL A 356 -10.61 -0.11 -23.90
N ILE A 357 -9.92 0.86 -23.31
CA ILE A 357 -10.04 2.28 -23.63
C ILE A 357 -8.65 2.81 -23.95
N VAL A 358 -8.54 3.67 -24.95
CA VAL A 358 -7.33 4.41 -25.28
C VAL A 358 -7.57 5.91 -25.24
N THR A 359 -6.67 6.63 -24.59
CA THR A 359 -6.68 8.10 -24.48
C THR A 359 -5.24 8.62 -24.49
N SER A 360 -5.05 9.93 -24.68
CA SER A 360 -3.78 10.57 -24.33
C SER A 360 -3.66 10.72 -22.81
N ALA A 361 -2.43 10.79 -22.29
CA ALA A 361 -2.20 11.09 -20.87
C ALA A 361 -2.87 12.41 -20.44
N ASP A 362 -2.78 13.43 -21.30
CA ASP A 362 -3.36 14.75 -21.07
C ASP A 362 -4.88 14.72 -20.93
N PHE A 363 -5.57 13.82 -21.65
CA PHE A 363 -7.01 13.68 -21.57
C PHE A 363 -7.44 13.34 -20.14
N LEU A 364 -6.81 12.35 -19.50
CA LEU A 364 -7.15 11.91 -18.14
C LEU A 364 -6.55 12.81 -17.05
N ALA A 365 -5.62 13.70 -17.37
CA ALA A 365 -5.14 14.72 -16.42
C ALA A 365 -6.24 15.77 -16.12
N LYS A 366 -7.16 16.01 -17.06
CA LYS A 366 -8.26 16.96 -16.90
C LYS A 366 -9.39 16.41 -16.02
N ALA A 367 -9.87 17.24 -15.09
CA ALA A 367 -10.83 16.86 -14.06
C ALA A 367 -12.19 16.41 -14.60
N GLU A 368 -12.71 17.15 -15.57
CA GLU A 368 -14.00 16.90 -16.19
C GLU A 368 -13.93 15.60 -17.01
N ASN A 369 -12.81 15.33 -17.68
CA ASN A 369 -12.59 14.10 -18.42
C ASN A 369 -12.48 12.87 -17.51
N GLN A 370 -11.86 13.00 -16.34
CA GLN A 370 -11.87 11.95 -15.31
C GLN A 370 -13.31 11.60 -14.90
N THR A 371 -14.17 12.62 -14.74
CA THR A 371 -15.59 12.43 -14.41
C THR A 371 -16.31 11.68 -15.54
N SER A 372 -16.10 12.07 -16.80
CA SER A 372 -16.62 11.36 -17.97
C SER A 372 -16.19 9.89 -17.99
N TYR A 373 -14.91 9.62 -17.69
CA TYR A 373 -14.36 8.27 -17.67
C TYR A 373 -14.92 7.42 -16.51
N GLN A 374 -15.05 7.98 -15.31
CA GLN A 374 -15.69 7.32 -14.16
C GLN A 374 -17.16 6.96 -14.48
N ASN A 375 -17.90 7.86 -15.12
CA ASN A 375 -19.26 7.60 -15.58
C ASN A 375 -19.31 6.47 -16.62
N TYR A 376 -18.32 6.41 -17.52
CA TYR A 376 -18.21 5.31 -18.47
C TYR A 376 -17.94 3.98 -17.78
N ILE A 377 -17.04 3.93 -16.79
CA ILE A 377 -16.80 2.70 -15.98
C ILE A 377 -18.11 2.25 -15.34
N LYS A 378 -18.85 3.16 -14.71
CA LYS A 378 -20.16 2.87 -14.13
C LYS A 378 -21.10 2.27 -15.18
N TYR A 379 -21.24 2.91 -16.33
CA TYR A 379 -22.06 2.41 -17.45
C TYR A 379 -21.67 0.98 -17.88
N VAL A 380 -20.38 0.71 -18.06
CA VAL A 380 -19.88 -0.62 -18.48
C VAL A 380 -20.22 -1.68 -17.42
N VAL A 381 -19.88 -1.41 -16.15
CA VAL A 381 -20.11 -2.34 -15.03
C VAL A 381 -21.60 -2.61 -14.84
N THR A 382 -22.43 -1.57 -14.82
CA THR A 382 -23.88 -1.72 -14.62
C THR A 382 -24.55 -2.43 -15.79
N THR A 383 -24.13 -2.16 -17.02
CA THR A 383 -24.68 -2.84 -18.21
C THR A 383 -24.33 -4.32 -18.19
N TYR A 384 -23.08 -4.66 -17.88
CA TYR A 384 -22.62 -6.04 -17.87
C TYR A 384 -23.26 -6.85 -16.74
N VAL A 385 -23.32 -6.31 -15.51
CA VAL A 385 -23.95 -7.03 -14.38
C VAL A 385 -25.47 -7.20 -14.57
N THR A 386 -26.13 -6.23 -15.20
CA THR A 386 -27.56 -6.32 -15.52
C THR A 386 -27.82 -7.47 -16.49
N TRP A 387 -26.97 -7.62 -17.51
CA TRP A 387 -27.01 -8.77 -18.40
C TRP A 387 -26.73 -10.09 -17.66
N GLN A 388 -25.74 -10.13 -16.77
CA GLN A 388 -25.48 -11.33 -15.96
C GLN A 388 -26.72 -11.75 -15.16
N LYS A 389 -27.39 -10.81 -14.50
CA LYS A 389 -28.58 -11.09 -13.69
C LYS A 389 -29.79 -11.51 -14.53
N ASN A 390 -30.05 -10.81 -15.64
CA ASN A 390 -31.32 -10.92 -16.37
C ASN A 390 -31.26 -11.87 -17.57
N THR A 391 -30.07 -12.19 -18.09
CA THR A 391 -29.93 -12.86 -19.40
C THR A 391 -28.96 -14.03 -19.38
N LEU A 392 -27.82 -13.94 -18.65
CA LEU A 392 -26.81 -15.00 -18.68
C LEU A 392 -27.38 -16.36 -18.23
N ASN A 393 -28.29 -16.37 -17.24
CA ASN A 393 -28.90 -17.57 -16.66
C ASN A 393 -27.88 -18.70 -16.53
N TRP A 394 -26.83 -18.44 -15.75
CA TRP A 394 -25.59 -19.22 -15.81
C TRP A 394 -25.82 -20.72 -15.62
N THR A 395 -25.20 -21.50 -16.49
CA THR A 395 -25.08 -22.97 -16.41
C THR A 395 -23.64 -23.36 -16.72
N SER A 396 -23.27 -24.62 -16.54
CA SER A 396 -21.93 -25.11 -16.88
C SER A 396 -21.60 -25.13 -18.38
N ASN A 397 -22.47 -24.61 -19.24
CA ASN A 397 -22.19 -24.37 -20.66
C ASN A 397 -23.04 -23.17 -21.16
N PRO A 398 -22.71 -21.94 -20.72
CA PRO A 398 -23.55 -20.79 -20.99
C PRO A 398 -23.51 -20.43 -22.49
N THR A 399 -24.69 -20.20 -23.09
CA THR A 399 -24.83 -19.84 -24.51
C THR A 399 -25.27 -18.39 -24.73
N ALA A 400 -25.52 -17.65 -23.64
CA ALA A 400 -25.95 -16.27 -23.72
C ALA A 400 -24.88 -15.38 -24.35
N THR A 401 -25.25 -14.61 -25.36
CA THR A 401 -24.35 -13.63 -25.97
C THR A 401 -24.17 -12.44 -25.03
N PRO A 402 -22.92 -12.01 -24.74
CA PRO A 402 -22.64 -10.79 -23.96
C PRO A 402 -23.32 -9.54 -24.55
N PRO A 403 -23.63 -8.53 -23.73
CA PRO A 403 -24.30 -7.34 -24.20
C PRO A 403 -23.36 -6.51 -25.08
N SER A 404 -23.92 -5.84 -26.09
CA SER A 404 -23.19 -4.81 -26.81
C SER A 404 -23.06 -3.58 -25.92
N ILE A 405 -21.82 -3.17 -25.65
CA ILE A 405 -21.49 -1.99 -24.85
C ILE A 405 -20.80 -1.00 -25.80
N ILE A 406 -21.25 0.25 -25.80
CA ILE A 406 -20.73 1.29 -26.70
C ILE A 406 -19.27 1.58 -26.36
N GLU A 407 -18.41 1.78 -27.37
CA GLU A 407 -17.01 2.17 -27.15
C GLU A 407 -16.90 3.55 -26.51
N PHE A 408 -15.87 3.78 -25.68
CA PHE A 408 -15.71 5.05 -24.97
C PHE A 408 -15.68 6.26 -25.93
N ALA A 409 -14.99 6.13 -27.07
CA ALA A 409 -14.88 7.19 -28.07
C ALA A 409 -16.24 7.58 -28.69
N ASP A 410 -17.17 6.63 -28.80
CA ASP A 410 -18.51 6.85 -29.35
C ASP A 410 -19.53 7.25 -28.27
N TRP A 411 -19.29 6.82 -27.02
CA TRP A 411 -20.12 7.17 -25.86
C TRP A 411 -19.85 8.61 -25.38
N LEU A 412 -18.60 9.05 -25.42
CA LEU A 412 -18.15 10.33 -24.86
C LEU A 412 -18.86 11.57 -25.43
N PRO A 413 -19.11 11.73 -26.75
CA PRO A 413 -19.67 12.97 -27.31
C PRO A 413 -21.01 13.40 -26.72
N THR A 414 -21.85 12.44 -26.29
CA THR A 414 -23.18 12.70 -25.74
C THR A 414 -23.24 12.61 -24.22
N ASN A 415 -22.14 12.22 -23.57
CA ASN A 415 -22.09 11.95 -22.12
C ASN A 415 -20.91 12.64 -21.40
N ALA A 416 -20.17 13.51 -22.09
CA ALA A 416 -19.07 14.25 -21.48
C ALA A 416 -19.57 15.12 -20.32
N ALA A 417 -18.81 15.13 -19.22
CA ALA A 417 -19.06 16.05 -18.12
C ALA A 417 -18.94 17.51 -18.60
N ALA A 418 -19.67 18.41 -17.94
CA ALA A 418 -19.63 19.84 -18.28
C ALA A 418 -18.19 20.38 -18.23
N GLY A 419 -17.75 21.05 -19.30
CA GLY A 419 -16.39 21.56 -19.45
C GLY A 419 -15.36 20.52 -19.89
N GLY A 420 -15.73 19.24 -19.99
CA GLY A 420 -14.91 18.14 -20.50
C GLY A 420 -14.84 18.10 -22.03
N ASP A 421 -13.92 17.29 -22.54
CA ASP A 421 -13.72 17.07 -23.96
C ASP A 421 -14.74 16.03 -24.47
N THR A 422 -15.24 16.25 -25.67
CA THR A 422 -16.26 15.38 -26.30
C THR A 422 -15.64 14.34 -27.22
N SER A 423 -14.32 14.28 -27.33
CA SER A 423 -13.61 13.34 -28.18
C SER A 423 -12.29 12.91 -27.54
N THR A 424 -11.90 11.65 -27.77
CA THR A 424 -10.57 11.14 -27.45
C THR A 424 -9.54 11.43 -28.55
N LYS A 425 -9.97 12.05 -29.67
CA LYS A 425 -9.07 12.46 -30.76
C LYS A 425 -8.04 13.46 -30.23
N ILE A 426 -6.77 13.18 -30.50
CA ILE A 426 -5.68 14.12 -30.24
C ILE A 426 -5.35 14.91 -31.51
N THR A 427 -5.21 16.22 -31.37
CA THR A 427 -4.66 17.11 -32.40
C THR A 427 -3.34 17.66 -31.88
N MET A 428 -2.24 17.44 -32.59
CA MET A 428 -0.89 17.82 -32.16
C MET A 428 -0.01 18.28 -33.33
N ASN A 429 1.15 18.88 -33.04
CA ASN A 429 2.21 19.07 -34.04
C ASN A 429 3.02 17.77 -34.20
N THR A 430 4.04 17.76 -35.07
CA THR A 430 5.06 16.70 -35.06
C THR A 430 5.75 16.63 -33.71
N GLY A 431 5.98 15.43 -33.19
CA GLY A 431 6.48 15.25 -31.84
C GLY A 431 6.13 13.91 -31.20
N THR A 432 6.16 13.86 -29.87
CA THR A 432 5.84 12.65 -29.11
C THR A 432 4.80 12.88 -28.02
N ALA A 433 4.03 11.83 -27.72
CA ALA A 433 3.06 11.82 -26.63
C ALA A 433 2.92 10.42 -26.02
N GLN A 434 2.70 10.32 -24.71
CA GLN A 434 2.36 9.05 -24.07
C GLN A 434 0.86 8.80 -24.19
N LEU A 435 0.48 7.67 -24.78
CA LEU A 435 -0.88 7.17 -24.77
C LEU A 435 -1.11 6.26 -23.56
N ILE A 436 -2.35 6.20 -23.12
CA ILE A 436 -2.78 5.37 -22.01
C ILE A 436 -3.82 4.39 -22.49
N ALA A 437 -3.61 3.12 -22.19
CA ALA A 437 -4.60 2.07 -22.34
C ALA A 437 -5.12 1.65 -20.97
N ARG A 438 -6.44 1.55 -20.81
CA ARG A 438 -7.07 1.06 -19.58
C ARG A 438 -8.05 -0.05 -19.91
N GLY A 439 -8.08 -1.10 -19.09
CA GLY A 439 -8.99 -2.23 -19.22
C GLY A 439 -9.99 -2.25 -18.07
N ILE A 440 -11.28 -2.38 -18.39
CA ILE A 440 -12.35 -2.57 -17.41
C ILE A 440 -12.65 -4.07 -17.34
N TYR A 441 -12.36 -4.64 -16.18
CA TYR A 441 -12.61 -6.04 -15.86
C TYR A 441 -13.81 -6.14 -14.91
N VAL A 442 -14.71 -7.07 -15.16
CA VAL A 442 -15.90 -7.29 -14.31
C VAL A 442 -16.05 -8.79 -14.10
N ASP A 443 -15.93 -9.25 -12.85
CA ASP A 443 -16.01 -10.68 -12.56
C ASP A 443 -17.43 -11.20 -12.81
N VAL A 444 -17.51 -12.48 -13.17
CA VAL A 444 -18.78 -13.19 -13.27
C VAL A 444 -19.21 -13.57 -11.86
N LEU A 445 -20.43 -13.21 -11.48
CA LEU A 445 -20.97 -13.50 -10.16
C LEU A 445 -21.72 -14.84 -10.17
N SER A 446 -21.67 -15.55 -9.05
CA SER A 446 -22.47 -16.76 -8.86
C SER A 446 -23.97 -16.46 -8.94
N PRO A 447 -24.82 -17.42 -9.35
CA PRO A 447 -26.27 -17.24 -9.36
C PRO A 447 -26.84 -16.74 -8.02
N ASP A 448 -26.30 -17.23 -6.90
CA ASP A 448 -26.70 -16.81 -5.55
C ASP A 448 -26.37 -15.35 -5.25
N ASN A 449 -25.19 -14.88 -5.68
CA ASN A 449 -24.81 -13.47 -5.52
C ASN A 449 -25.63 -12.56 -6.44
N LEU A 450 -25.85 -12.98 -7.69
CA LEU A 450 -26.71 -12.26 -8.64
C LEU A 450 -28.15 -12.14 -8.12
N ALA A 451 -28.70 -13.17 -7.50
CA ALA A 451 -30.04 -13.14 -6.92
C ALA A 451 -30.18 -12.06 -5.82
N LYS A 452 -29.15 -11.89 -4.98
CA LYS A 452 -29.10 -10.92 -3.89
C LYS A 452 -28.83 -9.47 -4.33
N LEU A 453 -28.46 -9.25 -5.59
CA LEU A 453 -28.09 -7.93 -6.10
C LEU A 453 -29.34 -7.09 -6.45
N ASP A 454 -29.44 -5.88 -5.88
CA ASP A 454 -30.45 -4.91 -6.30
C ASP A 454 -29.87 -3.97 -7.38
N LEU A 455 -30.34 -4.13 -8.62
CA LEU A 455 -29.88 -3.33 -9.77
C LEU A 455 -30.32 -1.87 -9.72
N THR A 456 -31.27 -1.51 -8.86
CA THR A 456 -31.74 -0.12 -8.68
C THR A 456 -30.99 0.62 -7.59
N SER A 457 -30.16 -0.09 -6.81
CA SER A 457 -29.37 0.48 -5.73
C SER A 457 -28.36 1.51 -6.25
N GLN A 458 -28.23 2.64 -5.55
CA GLN A 458 -27.19 3.62 -5.84
C GLN A 458 -25.80 3.14 -5.42
N ASP A 459 -25.72 2.11 -4.57
CA ASP A 459 -24.48 1.48 -4.08
C ASP A 459 -24.13 0.20 -4.86
N LEU A 460 -24.74 0.01 -6.03
CA LEU A 460 -24.59 -1.20 -6.86
C LEU A 460 -23.11 -1.52 -7.15
N LEU A 461 -22.29 -0.51 -7.44
CA LEU A 461 -20.87 -0.71 -7.74
C LEU A 461 -20.10 -1.32 -6.56
N ALA A 462 -20.41 -0.94 -5.33
CA ALA A 462 -19.76 -1.47 -4.13
C ALA A 462 -20.02 -2.97 -3.88
N ARG A 463 -20.98 -3.56 -4.61
CA ARG A 463 -21.36 -4.97 -4.53
C ARG A 463 -20.85 -5.80 -5.72
N ILE A 464 -20.10 -5.20 -6.64
CA ILE A 464 -19.63 -5.87 -7.86
C ILE A 464 -18.10 -5.92 -7.83
N PRO A 465 -17.48 -7.10 -7.97
CA PRO A 465 -16.06 -7.19 -8.23
C PRO A 465 -15.75 -6.66 -9.63
N PHE A 466 -15.11 -5.50 -9.69
CA PHE A 466 -14.60 -4.92 -10.94
C PHE A 466 -13.28 -4.22 -10.69
N GLN A 467 -12.47 -4.11 -11.75
CA GLN A 467 -11.17 -3.46 -11.70
C GLN A 467 -10.96 -2.63 -12.97
N ASP A 468 -10.51 -1.39 -12.77
CA ASP A 468 -9.95 -0.56 -13.83
C ASP A 468 -8.42 -0.69 -13.78
N ILE A 469 -7.83 -1.35 -14.76
CA ILE A 469 -6.41 -1.67 -14.79
C ILE A 469 -5.74 -0.82 -15.87
N ASN A 470 -4.65 -0.13 -15.53
CA ASN A 470 -3.81 0.53 -16.52
C ASN A 470 -3.03 -0.51 -17.32
N LEU A 471 -3.48 -0.80 -18.54
CA LEU A 471 -2.89 -1.81 -19.43
C LEU A 471 -1.85 -1.23 -20.39
N THR A 472 -1.44 0.04 -20.24
CA THR A 472 -0.52 0.70 -21.18
C THR A 472 0.74 -0.13 -21.46
N MET A 473 1.29 -0.75 -20.42
CA MET A 473 2.51 -1.53 -20.46
C MET A 473 2.27 -3.03 -20.75
N LEU A 474 1.02 -3.47 -20.86
CA LEU A 474 0.60 -4.87 -20.99
C LEU A 474 -0.13 -5.15 -22.32
N ALA A 475 -0.95 -4.21 -22.79
CA ALA A 475 -1.70 -4.30 -24.04
C ALA A 475 -0.81 -4.19 -25.29
N GLU A 476 -1.29 -4.74 -26.40
CA GLU A 476 -0.64 -4.67 -27.70
C GLU A 476 -0.98 -3.36 -28.42
N TRP A 477 0.04 -2.69 -28.94
CA TRP A 477 -0.10 -1.44 -29.70
C TRP A 477 0.23 -1.67 -31.17
N SER A 478 -0.61 -1.15 -32.06
CA SER A 478 -0.43 -1.29 -33.51
C SER A 478 -0.95 -0.06 -34.26
N LEU A 479 -0.51 0.08 -35.51
CA LEU A 479 -1.00 1.11 -36.42
C LEU A 479 -2.24 0.61 -37.17
N VAL A 480 -3.24 1.47 -37.35
CA VAL A 480 -4.41 1.17 -38.18
C VAL A 480 -4.10 1.57 -39.61
N PRO A 481 -4.27 0.70 -40.62
CA PRO A 481 -4.14 1.08 -42.03
C PRO A 481 -5.03 2.28 -42.37
N LEU A 482 -4.52 3.20 -43.18
CA LEU A 482 -5.29 4.37 -43.62
C LEU A 482 -6.53 3.92 -44.40
N ASN A 483 -7.66 4.54 -44.12
CA ASN A 483 -8.87 4.48 -44.95
C ASN A 483 -9.22 5.89 -45.45
N GLY A 484 -9.29 6.09 -46.76
CA GLY A 484 -9.74 7.35 -47.35
C GLY A 484 -8.63 8.31 -47.79
N GLN A 485 -8.69 9.56 -47.31
CA GLN A 485 -8.14 10.75 -48.01
C GLN A 485 -6.62 10.99 -47.83
N LEU A 486 -5.94 10.23 -46.97
CA LEU A 486 -4.49 10.28 -46.81
C LEU A 486 -3.81 9.26 -47.73
N THR A 487 -2.73 9.65 -48.38
CA THR A 487 -1.93 8.78 -49.25
C THR A 487 -0.73 8.19 -48.51
N GLY A 488 -0.24 7.03 -48.97
CA GLY A 488 0.92 6.34 -48.37
C GLY A 488 0.51 5.36 -47.27
N SER A 489 1.41 5.13 -46.31
CA SER A 489 1.21 4.23 -45.18
C SER A 489 0.98 5.01 -43.89
N THR A 490 0.25 4.44 -42.93
CA THR A 490 0.03 5.07 -41.60
C THR A 490 1.36 5.41 -40.90
N SER A 491 2.38 4.58 -41.10
CA SER A 491 3.74 4.76 -40.57
C SER A 491 4.44 6.03 -41.02
N ASP A 492 3.98 6.64 -42.12
CA ASP A 492 4.50 7.91 -42.65
C ASP A 492 4.05 9.10 -41.79
N TYR A 493 2.90 8.97 -41.12
CA TYR A 493 2.29 10.01 -40.30
C TYR A 493 2.54 9.77 -38.81
N VAL A 494 2.38 8.54 -38.34
CA VAL A 494 2.49 8.19 -36.92
C VAL A 494 3.30 6.91 -36.70
N GLY A 495 3.90 6.80 -35.52
CA GLY A 495 4.46 5.55 -34.98
C GLY A 495 3.93 5.31 -33.57
N VAL A 496 3.89 4.06 -33.13
CA VAL A 496 3.58 3.70 -31.73
C VAL A 496 4.51 2.59 -31.28
N THR A 497 4.99 2.66 -30.05
CA THR A 497 5.89 1.65 -29.50
C THR A 497 5.11 0.46 -28.95
N ASN A 498 5.67 -0.74 -29.15
CA ASN A 498 5.13 -1.98 -28.63
C ASN A 498 6.28 -2.93 -28.29
N GLU A 499 7.16 -2.52 -27.39
CA GLU A 499 8.24 -3.39 -26.91
C GLU A 499 7.70 -4.64 -26.19
N THR A 500 8.53 -5.68 -26.15
CA THR A 500 8.25 -6.85 -25.31
C THR A 500 8.17 -6.42 -23.84
N VAL A 501 7.25 -7.03 -23.09
CA VAL A 501 7.11 -6.77 -21.64
C VAL A 501 8.37 -7.18 -20.91
N LYS A 502 8.92 -6.26 -20.12
CA LYS A 502 10.15 -6.42 -19.32
C LYS A 502 9.86 -6.12 -17.84
N THR A 503 10.80 -6.48 -16.97
CA THR A 503 10.76 -6.09 -15.56
C THR A 503 10.84 -4.57 -15.43
N VAL A 504 9.94 -3.99 -14.64
CA VAL A 504 10.05 -2.59 -14.21
C VAL A 504 11.12 -2.54 -13.11
N VAL A 505 12.34 -2.13 -13.49
CA VAL A 505 13.52 -2.16 -12.61
C VAL A 505 13.74 -0.87 -11.82
N ASP A 506 13.09 0.23 -12.22
CA ASP A 506 13.33 1.54 -11.63
C ASP A 506 12.04 2.38 -11.56
N LEU A 507 11.41 2.41 -10.38
CA LEU A 507 10.25 3.25 -10.09
C LEU A 507 10.62 4.75 -9.98
N SER A 508 11.90 5.08 -9.74
CA SER A 508 12.37 6.47 -9.62
C SER A 508 12.43 7.20 -10.96
N ASN A 509 12.57 6.43 -12.06
CA ASN A 509 12.64 6.93 -13.43
C ASN A 509 11.28 7.01 -14.14
N TYR A 510 10.18 7.09 -13.38
CA TYR A 510 8.80 7.13 -13.88
C TYR A 510 8.38 5.83 -14.60
N TYR A 511 7.16 5.37 -14.30
CA TYR A 511 6.63 4.05 -14.71
C TYR A 511 6.74 3.73 -16.22
N PHE A 512 6.67 4.73 -17.10
CA PHE A 512 6.79 4.56 -18.56
C PHE A 512 8.25 4.61 -19.07
N GLY A 513 9.24 4.81 -18.20
CA GLY A 513 10.66 4.87 -18.54
C GLY A 513 11.39 3.53 -18.58
N SER A 514 10.82 2.46 -18.02
CA SER A 514 11.49 1.14 -17.94
C SER A 514 11.58 0.43 -19.30
N TYR A 515 10.55 0.55 -20.12
CA TYR A 515 10.48 0.09 -21.52
C TYR A 515 9.30 0.80 -22.20
N SER A 516 9.27 0.87 -23.53
CA SER A 516 8.29 1.73 -24.19
C SER A 516 7.13 0.97 -24.83
N ARG A 517 5.91 1.25 -24.34
CA ARG A 517 4.64 0.83 -24.97
C ARG A 517 3.65 1.98 -24.97
N GLY A 518 2.90 2.14 -26.06
CA GLY A 518 1.94 3.23 -26.22
C GLY A 518 2.56 4.62 -26.39
N TYR A 519 3.87 4.71 -26.67
CA TYR A 519 4.52 5.98 -26.94
C TYR A 519 4.32 6.37 -28.41
N LEU A 520 3.53 7.42 -28.65
CA LEU A 520 3.21 7.95 -29.98
C LEU A 520 4.36 8.82 -30.50
N SER A 521 4.67 8.66 -31.78
CA SER A 521 5.54 9.56 -32.56
C SER A 521 4.77 10.13 -33.75
N ALA A 522 4.42 11.41 -33.70
CA ALA A 522 3.82 12.16 -34.80
C ALA A 522 4.91 12.71 -35.73
N LYS A 523 4.91 12.28 -36.99
CA LYS A 523 6.03 12.48 -37.94
C LYS A 523 5.72 13.47 -39.07
N LYS A 524 4.50 13.45 -39.58
CA LYS A 524 4.10 14.21 -40.77
C LYS A 524 2.69 14.75 -40.61
N SER A 525 2.45 15.95 -41.14
CA SER A 525 1.12 16.56 -41.24
C SER A 525 0.10 15.60 -41.83
N THR A 526 -1.09 15.53 -41.22
CA THR A 526 -2.24 14.77 -41.74
C THR A 526 -3.18 15.65 -42.55
N LYS A 527 -2.71 16.76 -43.12
CA LYS A 527 -3.47 17.52 -44.13
C LYS A 527 -3.52 16.73 -45.44
N ASP A 528 -4.71 16.57 -45.99
CA ASP A 528 -4.90 15.97 -47.31
C ASP A 528 -4.55 16.95 -48.44
N ALA A 529 -4.74 16.52 -49.70
CA ALA A 529 -4.48 17.35 -50.88
C ALA A 529 -5.33 18.64 -50.94
N SER A 530 -6.46 18.68 -50.23
CA SER A 530 -7.34 19.85 -50.11
C SER A 530 -7.00 20.71 -48.89
N ASN A 531 -5.88 20.45 -48.22
CA ASN A 531 -5.46 21.08 -46.97
C ASN A 531 -6.42 20.87 -45.77
N VAL A 532 -7.27 19.85 -45.82
CA VAL A 532 -8.17 19.50 -44.71
C VAL A 532 -7.46 18.54 -43.76
N LEU A 533 -7.54 18.80 -42.46
CA LEU A 533 -6.86 18.01 -41.44
C LEU A 533 -7.59 16.67 -41.21
N GLN A 534 -7.00 15.59 -41.70
CA GLN A 534 -7.46 14.22 -41.53
C GLN A 534 -6.84 13.58 -40.28
N SER A 535 -7.19 12.32 -40.00
CA SER A 535 -6.63 11.57 -38.86
C SER A 535 -6.00 10.26 -39.31
N ALA A 536 -4.81 9.96 -38.78
CA ALA A 536 -4.31 8.59 -38.70
C ALA A 536 -4.83 7.96 -37.40
N SER A 537 -4.87 6.63 -37.29
CA SER A 537 -5.35 5.98 -36.06
C SER A 537 -4.35 4.99 -35.48
N ILE A 538 -4.27 4.97 -34.16
CA ILE A 538 -3.55 3.95 -33.39
C ILE A 538 -4.57 3.00 -32.80
N LYS A 539 -4.26 1.71 -32.78
CA LYS A 539 -5.07 0.67 -32.17
C LYS A 539 -4.37 0.10 -30.95
N VAL A 540 -5.12 -0.06 -29.87
CA VAL A 540 -4.74 -0.90 -28.74
C VAL A 540 -5.58 -2.18 -28.76
N THR A 541 -4.96 -3.30 -28.43
CA THR A 541 -5.62 -4.60 -28.24
C THR A 541 -5.23 -5.16 -26.87
N ALA A 542 -6.23 -5.49 -26.06
CA ALA A 542 -6.06 -6.23 -24.83
C ALA A 542 -6.75 -7.59 -24.96
N TYR A 543 -6.11 -8.63 -24.45
CA TYR A 543 -6.60 -10.00 -24.55
C TYR A 543 -7.43 -10.38 -23.32
N GLN A 544 -8.35 -11.32 -23.51
CA GLN A 544 -9.17 -11.85 -22.44
C GLN A 544 -8.31 -12.65 -21.44
N GLY A 545 -8.81 -12.86 -20.22
CA GLY A 545 -8.21 -13.80 -19.29
C GLY A 545 -6.89 -13.37 -18.66
N ASN A 546 -6.30 -14.31 -17.90
CA ASN A 546 -5.05 -14.08 -17.18
C ASN A 546 -3.84 -13.94 -18.11
N SER A 547 -3.88 -14.57 -19.29
CA SER A 547 -2.81 -14.46 -20.28
C SER A 547 -2.72 -13.03 -20.84
N GLY A 548 -3.85 -12.31 -20.94
CA GLY A 548 -3.89 -10.90 -21.32
C GLY A 548 -3.23 -9.95 -20.32
N ILE A 549 -3.36 -10.22 -19.01
CA ILE A 549 -2.68 -9.43 -17.97
C ILE A 549 -1.17 -9.71 -17.95
N THR A 550 -0.77 -10.97 -18.09
CA THR A 550 0.65 -11.34 -18.09
C THR A 550 1.35 -11.06 -19.41
N ALA A 551 0.59 -10.83 -20.49
CA ALA A 551 1.09 -10.56 -21.83
C ALA A 551 2.12 -11.60 -22.32
N SER A 552 1.85 -12.88 -22.05
CA SER A 552 2.73 -14.01 -22.36
C SER A 552 1.91 -15.17 -22.91
N LEU A 553 2.31 -15.68 -24.09
CA LEU A 553 1.71 -16.86 -24.74
C LEU A 553 0.18 -16.86 -24.66
N ILE A 554 -0.44 -15.84 -25.24
CA ILE A 554 -1.89 -15.63 -25.21
C ILE A 554 -2.60 -16.83 -25.83
N SER A 555 -3.52 -17.44 -25.08
CA SER A 555 -4.23 -18.62 -25.57
C SER A 555 -5.10 -18.28 -26.80
N PRO A 556 -5.35 -19.24 -27.72
CA PRO A 556 -6.25 -19.00 -28.86
C PRO A 556 -7.65 -18.51 -28.45
N VAL A 557 -8.18 -19.00 -27.32
CA VAL A 557 -9.46 -18.53 -26.76
C VAL A 557 -9.35 -17.06 -26.37
N ASP A 558 -8.33 -16.70 -25.61
CA ASP A 558 -8.13 -15.31 -25.16
C ASP A 558 -7.88 -14.34 -26.32
N GLN A 559 -7.23 -14.80 -27.40
CA GLN A 559 -7.06 -14.05 -28.64
C GLN A 559 -8.39 -13.83 -29.37
N SER A 560 -9.23 -14.86 -29.44
CA SER A 560 -10.52 -14.77 -30.13
C SER A 560 -11.51 -13.80 -29.47
N GLU A 561 -11.34 -13.56 -28.16
CA GLU A 561 -12.18 -12.66 -27.36
C GLU A 561 -11.52 -11.31 -27.05
N ALA A 562 -10.41 -11.00 -27.72
CA ALA A 562 -9.69 -9.74 -27.54
C ALA A 562 -10.59 -8.52 -27.70
N LYS A 563 -10.32 -7.49 -26.89
CA LYS A 563 -10.98 -6.19 -26.99
C LYS A 563 -10.00 -5.21 -27.60
N SER A 564 -10.50 -4.32 -28.45
CA SER A 564 -9.67 -3.29 -29.08
C SER A 564 -10.36 -1.94 -29.04
N ALA A 565 -9.56 -0.89 -28.96
CA ALA A 565 -10.01 0.48 -29.12
C ALA A 565 -9.04 1.23 -30.05
N THR A 566 -9.57 2.22 -30.77
CA THR A 566 -8.79 3.06 -31.67
C THR A 566 -8.82 4.51 -31.20
N MET A 567 -7.70 5.21 -31.40
CA MET A 567 -7.59 6.63 -31.11
C MET A 567 -7.18 7.38 -32.37
N PRO A 568 -8.01 8.33 -32.85
CA PRO A 568 -7.64 9.20 -33.96
C PRO A 568 -6.56 10.22 -33.54
N VAL A 569 -5.58 10.42 -34.41
CA VAL A 569 -4.45 11.35 -34.28
C VAL A 569 -4.44 12.26 -35.51
N ALA A 570 -4.62 13.56 -35.29
CA ALA A 570 -4.47 14.59 -36.31
C ALA A 570 -3.18 15.38 -36.05
N ILE A 571 -2.39 15.58 -37.11
CA ILE A 571 -1.10 16.26 -37.03
C ILE A 571 -1.16 17.53 -37.88
N ASP A 572 -1.16 18.69 -37.24
CA ASP A 572 -1.11 19.98 -37.94
C ASP A 572 0.26 20.62 -37.70
N THR A 573 1.04 20.83 -38.77
CA THR A 573 2.39 21.43 -38.70
C THR A 573 2.39 22.93 -38.98
N SER A 574 1.22 23.56 -39.14
CA SER A 574 1.13 24.99 -39.44
C SER A 574 1.60 25.90 -38.30
N SER A 575 1.68 25.37 -37.08
CA SER A 575 2.03 26.14 -35.88
C SER A 575 3.47 25.95 -35.37
N GLN A 576 4.19 24.92 -35.82
CA GLN A 576 5.58 24.64 -35.41
C GLN A 576 6.37 23.93 -36.53
N THR A 577 7.60 24.40 -36.79
CA THR A 577 8.52 23.84 -37.81
C THR A 577 9.50 22.81 -37.25
N VAL A 578 9.64 22.71 -35.93
CA VAL A 578 10.54 21.76 -35.25
C VAL A 578 9.70 20.80 -34.42
N PRO A 579 9.95 19.47 -34.47
CA PRO A 579 9.23 18.51 -33.64
C PRO A 579 9.37 18.80 -32.15
N THR A 580 8.33 18.54 -31.37
CA THR A 580 8.33 18.70 -29.91
C THR A 580 8.40 17.35 -29.21
N LEU A 581 9.28 17.20 -28.23
CA LEU A 581 9.33 16.02 -27.37
C LEU A 581 8.64 16.34 -26.05
N THR A 582 7.97 15.33 -25.47
CA THR A 582 7.30 15.44 -24.17
C THR A 582 8.07 14.66 -23.12
N VAL A 583 8.22 15.24 -21.93
CA VAL A 583 8.82 14.62 -20.75
C VAL A 583 7.90 14.81 -19.54
N SER A 584 7.85 13.80 -18.68
CA SER A 584 7.07 13.83 -17.44
C SER A 584 7.90 13.33 -16.27
N GLY A 585 7.72 13.93 -15.10
CA GLY A 585 8.36 13.52 -13.85
C GLY A 585 7.47 13.76 -12.64
N ARG A 586 7.86 13.19 -11.50
CA ARG A 586 7.12 13.24 -10.23
C ARG A 586 7.63 14.33 -9.30
N ILE A 587 6.74 14.88 -8.48
CA ILE A 587 7.04 15.76 -7.35
C ILE A 587 6.41 15.19 -6.08
N GLU A 588 7.23 14.66 -5.18
CA GLU A 588 6.79 14.19 -3.86
C GLU A 588 6.70 15.35 -2.88
N CYS A 589 5.85 15.25 -1.86
CA CYS A 589 5.76 16.26 -0.83
C CYS A 589 5.70 15.65 0.56
N LEU A 590 6.56 16.15 1.45
CA LEU A 590 6.64 15.74 2.85
C LEU A 590 6.49 16.96 3.78
N GLU A 591 5.66 16.83 4.81
CA GLU A 591 5.49 17.80 5.88
C GLU A 591 5.80 17.20 7.25
N GLN A 592 6.04 18.07 8.24
CA GLN A 592 6.25 17.62 9.61
C GLN A 592 4.96 17.01 10.16
N GLY A 593 5.00 15.74 10.58
CA GLY A 593 3.86 15.09 11.23
C GLY A 593 3.53 15.70 12.60
N ASN A 594 2.42 15.29 13.20
CA ASN A 594 1.96 15.86 14.47
C ASN A 594 2.74 15.30 15.69
N GLY A 595 3.39 16.19 16.48
CA GLY A 595 4.12 15.83 17.70
C GLY A 595 5.56 16.35 17.76
N GLN A 596 6.25 16.12 18.89
CA GLN A 596 7.64 16.57 19.08
C GLN A 596 8.69 15.67 18.39
N ASN A 597 8.31 14.50 17.87
CA ASN A 597 9.20 13.51 17.21
C ASN A 597 8.47 12.69 16.12
N SER A 598 7.60 13.34 15.35
CA SER A 598 6.78 12.69 14.31
C SER A 598 7.62 12.43 13.05
N ALA A 599 7.43 11.25 12.45
CA ALA A 599 7.97 10.94 11.14
C ALA A 599 7.45 11.95 10.09
N PRO A 600 8.18 12.20 8.99
CA PRO A 600 7.67 12.99 7.88
C PRO A 600 6.38 12.34 7.33
N GLU A 601 5.34 13.13 7.12
CA GLU A 601 4.06 12.70 6.55
C GLU A 601 3.88 13.32 5.16
N SER A 602 3.08 12.71 4.30
CA SER A 602 2.80 13.28 2.97
C SER A 602 1.95 14.54 3.06
N CYS A 603 2.20 15.52 2.18
CA CYS A 603 1.48 16.80 2.22
C CYS A 603 0.00 16.70 1.82
N LYS A 604 -0.81 17.63 2.34
CA LYS A 604 -2.19 17.88 1.89
C LYS A 604 -2.25 18.39 0.44
N ALA A 605 -3.38 18.16 -0.23
CA ALA A 605 -3.60 18.56 -1.63
C ALA A 605 -3.43 20.07 -1.85
N ASN A 606 -3.94 20.86 -0.90
CA ASN A 606 -3.86 22.32 -0.97
C ASN A 606 -2.42 22.84 -0.84
N THR A 607 -1.51 22.09 -0.21
CA THR A 607 -0.08 22.47 -0.16
C THR A 607 0.47 22.68 -1.57
N PHE A 608 0.08 21.86 -2.54
CA PHE A 608 0.54 21.97 -3.92
C PHE A 608 0.01 23.20 -4.66
N SER A 609 -0.96 23.95 -4.12
CA SER A 609 -1.45 25.18 -4.77
C SER A 609 -0.42 26.32 -4.76
N GLY A 610 0.58 26.26 -3.87
CA GLY A 610 1.73 27.17 -3.90
C GLY A 610 2.80 26.77 -4.92
N LEU A 611 2.72 25.56 -5.48
CA LEU A 611 3.71 25.00 -6.39
C LEU A 611 3.48 25.50 -7.82
N THR A 612 4.56 25.92 -8.46
CA THR A 612 4.54 26.39 -9.86
C THR A 612 5.71 25.79 -10.62
N VAL A 613 5.50 25.57 -11.92
CA VAL A 613 6.56 25.19 -12.86
C VAL A 613 6.70 26.28 -13.90
N THR A 614 7.94 26.61 -14.21
CA THR A 614 8.29 27.51 -15.30
C THR A 614 9.44 26.90 -16.10
N THR A 615 9.67 27.42 -17.30
CA THR A 615 10.81 27.04 -18.12
C THR A 615 11.43 28.29 -18.72
N THR A 616 12.76 28.32 -18.78
CA THR A 616 13.53 29.34 -19.50
C THR A 616 13.86 28.91 -20.93
N THR A 617 13.49 27.69 -21.32
CA THR A 617 13.72 27.17 -22.67
C THR A 617 12.71 27.78 -23.62
N THR A 618 13.22 28.46 -24.66
CA THR A 618 12.36 29.18 -25.62
C THR A 618 11.44 28.21 -26.36
N GLY A 619 10.15 28.50 -26.40
CA GLY A 619 9.14 27.67 -27.06
C GLY A 619 8.76 26.39 -26.31
N ALA A 620 9.32 26.15 -25.12
CA ALA A 620 8.92 25.05 -24.26
C ALA A 620 7.68 25.44 -23.43
N THR A 621 6.87 24.44 -23.09
CA THR A 621 5.73 24.59 -22.18
C THR A 621 5.86 23.59 -21.05
N CYS A 622 5.50 23.99 -19.84
CA CYS A 622 5.47 23.12 -18.67
C CYS A 622 4.20 23.37 -17.88
N ARG A 623 3.65 22.32 -17.28
CA ARG A 623 2.54 22.40 -16.35
C ARG A 623 2.73 21.40 -15.21
N ILE A 624 2.03 21.65 -14.10
CA ILE A 624 1.93 20.72 -12.97
C ILE A 624 0.51 20.19 -12.91
N ASP A 625 0.39 18.88 -12.91
CA ASP A 625 -0.83 18.17 -12.62
C ASP A 625 -0.84 17.93 -11.10
N VAL A 626 -1.51 18.84 -10.37
CA VAL A 626 -1.60 18.82 -8.91
C VAL A 626 -2.57 17.75 -8.41
N PRO A 627 -2.31 17.13 -7.26
CA PRO A 627 -3.22 16.16 -6.69
C PRO A 627 -4.53 16.81 -6.21
N LYS A 628 -5.61 16.02 -6.24
CA LYS A 628 -6.93 16.44 -5.74
C LYS A 628 -7.27 15.91 -4.36
N THR A 629 -6.49 14.95 -3.86
CA THR A 629 -6.69 14.37 -2.53
C THR A 629 -5.41 14.50 -1.72
N ASN A 630 -5.55 14.49 -0.39
CA ASN A 630 -4.39 14.61 0.49
C ASN A 630 -3.45 13.42 0.33
N ASN A 631 -2.19 13.65 0.69
CA ASN A 631 -1.11 12.70 0.76
C ASN A 631 -0.54 12.24 -0.58
N GLN A 632 -1.02 12.78 -1.71
CA GLN A 632 -0.57 12.36 -3.04
C GLN A 632 0.62 13.17 -3.56
N PRO A 633 1.49 12.61 -4.44
CA PRO A 633 2.47 13.41 -5.17
C PRO A 633 1.81 14.26 -6.27
N ALA A 634 2.54 15.24 -6.81
CA ALA A 634 2.18 15.91 -8.07
C ALA A 634 3.01 15.35 -9.23
N THR A 635 2.59 15.62 -10.46
CA THR A 635 3.34 15.30 -11.67
C THR A 635 3.62 16.59 -12.43
N TYR A 636 4.81 16.76 -13.00
CA TYR A 636 5.06 17.81 -13.98
C TYR A 636 5.16 17.22 -15.38
N VAL A 637 4.61 17.93 -16.37
CA VAL A 637 4.68 17.57 -17.78
C VAL A 637 5.20 18.77 -18.55
N CYS A 638 6.24 18.55 -19.34
CA CYS A 638 6.85 19.57 -20.16
C CYS A 638 6.98 19.11 -21.62
N SER A 639 6.85 20.05 -22.54
CA SER A 639 7.15 19.87 -23.96
C SER A 639 8.19 20.88 -24.41
N ALA A 640 9.13 20.46 -25.25
CA ALA A 640 10.17 21.34 -25.80
C ALA A 640 10.63 20.83 -27.18
N ALA A 641 11.27 21.72 -27.95
CA ALA A 641 11.79 21.37 -29.26
C ALA A 641 12.81 20.22 -29.19
N GLN A 642 12.76 19.32 -30.16
CA GLN A 642 13.73 18.25 -30.33
C GLN A 642 15.16 18.79 -30.44
N ASN A 643 16.13 18.07 -29.84
CA ASN A 643 17.54 18.43 -29.73
C ASN A 643 17.81 19.73 -28.94
N SER A 644 16.85 20.18 -28.12
CA SER A 644 17.07 21.27 -27.16
C SER A 644 17.48 20.74 -25.78
N ASN A 645 17.93 21.64 -24.92
CA ASN A 645 18.10 21.36 -23.49
C ASN A 645 16.97 22.06 -22.72
N LEU A 646 16.03 21.28 -22.21
CA LEU A 646 14.90 21.78 -21.43
C LEU A 646 15.36 22.09 -20.01
N VAL A 647 15.11 23.32 -19.57
CA VAL A 647 15.30 23.73 -18.18
C VAL A 647 13.92 23.86 -17.53
N VAL A 648 13.65 23.03 -16.52
CA VAL A 648 12.42 23.07 -15.72
C VAL A 648 12.75 23.68 -14.37
N ASN A 649 12.12 24.81 -14.05
CA ASN A 649 12.26 25.49 -12.77
C ASN A 649 10.98 25.30 -11.96
N LEU A 650 11.10 24.61 -10.83
CA LEU A 650 10.07 24.44 -9.84
C LEU A 650 10.23 25.54 -8.79
N SER A 651 9.15 26.23 -8.47
CA SER A 651 9.14 27.21 -7.39
C SER A 651 7.91 27.05 -6.52
N TYR A 652 8.05 27.40 -5.25
CA TYR A 652 6.98 27.29 -4.27
C TYR A 652 6.74 28.65 -3.62
N SER A 653 5.51 29.12 -3.68
CA SER A 653 5.05 30.30 -2.94
C SER A 653 4.54 29.88 -1.58
N ALA A 654 5.09 30.47 -0.52
CA ALA A 654 4.75 30.11 0.86
C ALA A 654 3.24 30.25 1.10
N GLN A 655 2.63 29.23 1.70
CA GLN A 655 1.24 29.26 2.14
C GLN A 655 1.18 29.18 3.66
N GLY A 656 0.71 30.26 4.30
CA GLY A 656 0.68 30.38 5.76
C GLY A 656 2.08 30.50 6.37
N ASN A 657 2.27 29.90 7.55
CA ASN A 657 3.52 30.00 8.33
C ASN A 657 4.56 28.91 8.02
N LYS A 658 4.24 27.96 7.13
CA LYS A 658 5.14 26.86 6.78
C LYS A 658 6.06 27.27 5.63
N THR A 659 7.33 26.89 5.73
CA THR A 659 8.33 27.16 4.69
C THR A 659 8.71 25.84 4.03
N TYR A 660 8.65 25.75 2.71
CA TYR A 660 8.98 24.53 1.99
C TYR A 660 10.26 24.69 1.17
N LEU A 661 10.98 23.59 0.99
CA LEU A 661 12.21 23.47 0.24
C LEU A 661 12.01 22.51 -0.95
N LEU A 662 12.33 22.96 -2.16
CA LEU A 662 12.26 22.16 -3.39
C LEU A 662 13.62 21.55 -3.75
N LYS A 663 13.63 20.26 -4.07
CA LYS A 663 14.85 19.50 -4.33
C LYS A 663 14.72 18.50 -5.47
N PRO A 664 15.48 18.69 -6.56
CA PRO A 664 16.07 19.96 -6.97
C PRO A 664 14.99 20.98 -7.39
N ALA A 665 15.26 22.27 -7.22
CA ALA A 665 14.38 23.33 -7.70
C ALA A 665 14.54 23.63 -9.20
N SER A 666 15.64 23.18 -9.82
CA SER A 666 15.90 23.31 -11.25
C SER A 666 16.39 21.99 -11.81
N LEU A 667 15.83 21.60 -12.96
CA LEU A 667 16.12 20.36 -13.68
C LEU A 667 16.58 20.69 -15.09
N SER A 668 17.65 20.04 -15.55
CA SER A 668 18.12 20.13 -16.93
C SER A 668 17.91 18.79 -17.60
N ILE A 669 17.12 18.77 -18.67
CA ILE A 669 16.69 17.55 -19.37
C ILE A 669 17.08 17.68 -20.84
N ALA A 670 17.93 16.78 -21.33
CA ALA A 670 18.29 16.74 -22.74
C ALA A 670 17.11 16.19 -23.55
N MET A 671 16.57 17.01 -24.46
CA MET A 671 15.45 16.65 -25.34
C MET A 671 15.98 16.02 -26.62
N THR A 672 16.94 15.10 -26.48
CA THR A 672 17.45 14.30 -27.59
C THR A 672 16.44 13.21 -27.89
N PRO A 673 16.09 12.96 -29.17
CA PRO A 673 15.28 11.81 -29.53
C PRO A 673 15.91 10.56 -28.93
N PRO A 674 15.18 9.82 -28.10
CA PRO A 674 15.62 8.49 -27.72
C PRO A 674 15.75 7.62 -28.98
N ALA A 675 16.47 6.50 -28.87
CA ALA A 675 16.42 5.47 -29.91
C ALA A 675 14.95 5.14 -30.21
N SER A 676 14.63 4.75 -31.45
CA SER A 676 13.25 4.62 -31.95
C SER A 676 12.32 4.01 -30.91
N GLY A 677 11.49 4.85 -30.31
CA GLY A 677 10.49 4.42 -29.35
C GLY A 677 10.99 4.17 -27.93
N GLN A 678 11.78 5.07 -27.32
CA GLN A 678 11.87 5.14 -25.85
C GLN A 678 11.18 6.41 -25.36
N VAL A 679 10.74 6.42 -24.10
CA VAL A 679 10.10 7.58 -23.46
C VAL A 679 11.19 8.46 -22.84
N ILE A 680 11.12 9.78 -22.99
CA ILE A 680 11.96 10.68 -22.21
C ILE A 680 11.33 10.81 -20.83
N THR A 681 12.06 10.40 -19.79
CA THR A 681 11.59 10.52 -18.41
C THR A 681 12.28 11.66 -17.68
N GLY A 682 11.48 12.38 -16.91
CA GLY A 682 11.92 13.50 -16.10
C GLY A 682 12.37 13.02 -14.73
N PRO A 683 13.45 13.59 -14.17
CA PRO A 683 13.89 13.28 -12.81
C PRO A 683 12.83 13.65 -11.76
N CYS A 684 12.79 12.91 -10.65
CA CYS A 684 11.90 13.25 -9.54
C CYS A 684 12.36 14.49 -8.76
N ALA A 685 11.41 15.25 -8.20
CA ALA A 685 11.66 16.32 -7.24
C ALA A 685 10.94 16.08 -5.91
N LEU A 686 11.45 16.67 -4.83
CA LEU A 686 10.88 16.62 -3.48
C LEU A 686 10.57 18.03 -2.98
N LEU A 687 9.34 18.26 -2.54
CA LEU A 687 8.88 19.45 -1.81
C LEU A 687 8.81 19.10 -0.32
N VAL A 688 9.73 19.59 0.50
CA VAL A 688 9.80 19.21 1.92
C VAL A 688 9.60 20.43 2.82
N ASP A 689 8.72 20.31 3.80
CA ASP A 689 8.57 21.30 4.88
C ASP A 689 9.90 21.43 5.64
N ASN A 690 10.39 22.65 5.81
CA ASN A 690 11.64 22.94 6.48
C ASN A 690 11.61 22.55 7.98
N GLY A 691 10.42 22.33 8.55
CA GLY A 691 10.25 21.78 9.90
C GLY A 691 10.57 20.27 10.02
N VAL A 692 10.74 19.55 8.91
CA VAL A 692 11.10 18.13 8.93
C VAL A 692 12.57 17.92 9.32
N THR A 693 12.81 17.06 10.31
CA THR A 693 14.16 16.67 10.73
C THR A 693 14.94 16.08 9.55
N ASN A 694 16.16 16.58 9.31
CA ASN A 694 16.99 16.20 8.15
C ASN A 694 16.35 16.48 6.78
N ALA A 695 15.40 17.42 6.65
CA ALA A 695 14.87 17.87 5.36
C ALA A 695 15.98 18.19 4.34
N ALA A 696 17.13 18.68 4.82
CA ALA A 696 18.35 18.91 4.05
C ALA A 696 18.87 17.67 3.28
N ASN A 697 18.72 16.47 3.83
CA ASN A 697 19.30 15.23 3.33
C ASN A 697 18.28 14.29 2.68
N LEU A 698 16.98 14.63 2.75
CA LEU A 698 15.94 13.89 2.05
C LEU A 698 16.01 14.17 0.54
N THR A 699 15.96 13.10 -0.23
CA THR A 699 15.83 13.12 -1.69
C THR A 699 14.48 12.51 -2.05
N CYS A 700 13.95 12.83 -3.23
CA CYS A 700 12.85 12.03 -3.74
C CYS A 700 13.36 10.58 -3.90
N THR A 701 12.68 9.64 -3.24
CA THR A 701 13.00 8.22 -3.27
C THR A 701 11.70 7.51 -3.65
N PRO A 702 11.73 6.61 -4.65
CA PRO A 702 10.53 6.07 -5.28
C PRO A 702 9.59 5.30 -4.35
#